data_AF-A0AAD7X6B9-F1
#
_entry.id   AF-A0AAD7X6B9-F1
#
_cell.length_a   1.000
_cell.length_b   1.000
_cell.length_c   1.000
_cell.angle_alpha   90.00
_cell.angle_beta   90.00
_cell.angle_gamma   90.00
#
_symmetry.space_group_name_H-M   'P 1'
#
loop_
_entity.id
_entity.type
_entity.pdbx_description
1 polymer ?
#
loop_
_entity_poly.entity_id
_entity_poly.type
_entity_poly.pdbx_seq_one_letter_code
_entity_poly.pdbx_strand_id
1 'polypeptide(L)'
;MLLTLLLSTAVLLVSATGKLATVKLDQATVIGTSDGVVTQFLGIPFAEPPVGKLRLQLPQPISSYKGVINATAFGNQCIQQTIITPAFPSNVPEEASTFVSAMAIPPDVPQNEDCLNINVIVPAGAKPGDKLPVAAWIFGGGFQIGSNAVRPGQNVVNRSVEIGHPVIFVSMNYRLSAFGFLGGREISNAGLGNLGLQDQREALRWVQKHIGAFGGDPTKVTIWGESAGAQSVAVHMLAFDGKSDGLFRAGWMESGAASPIGNVSKIQPTFDFIASETGCASALDILECLREVPAEAIQAAMDKTPTFLSFTALNTPWMPHADGLFLTDNPQRLAQEGKIANIPFVIGIVTPPVCISTPHLRDVGACEDEGTLFSLANLNITFVTDEEFAAYVANVYFPDAPKENVTRLLQLYPSNPAVGSPFETGDQFAFTPEYKRLAAFQGDFIFHAPRRFLLDLQAGKQTVRSFLSERNKVTGMGATHTTELANVFFGGDMTDFLVRFVQTLDPNGGTEIHWPAYNPKSPQLIAFVEGDTPLTVIPDNFRKEANEFLLVKEPCTATTPPVSSRATAVTGGLYYYYDSSFSSNSRQSPRPRTLVVVLHALGVPSKMDANNEEPRDLENGTDRNPPRQSASIPSFLFITFALFLLTHGHGEDASLIRYQYTNGLHSLNHQLSNYSAWLNGTSSNFSLPVEDPNTMPLVQAFLGFGPELDPNQGSYYSNITGFWHGDLHFHNLTSLNASEAASPWRHLSEQFILPTNLSAVPELLGPWNWTRSNKLAVSVGDKLIPLERDGATHKNIAIIHGRLDLSDPESSDELRLDFEGIHVLSTGTIYAMAESGGRSMDMRHLPALVPERFRNDSAYAVESELKARIDKLKEKIDSGSFDQDPLEADDSPTTKCSFRFYAQLNATTIPKQSMDELEKEIDEPTGVTTVRAPEMALEGVLLSQSCGMLYEVKHTIGVQ
;
A
#
# COMPACT_ATOMS: atom_id res chain seq x y z
N MET A 1 -58.18 27.64 -6.80
CA MET A 1 -58.29 26.84 -5.56
C MET A 1 -56.92 26.20 -5.31
N LEU A 2 -56.39 26.13 -4.08
CA LEU A 2 -56.90 26.67 -2.81
C LEU A 2 -55.72 27.15 -1.93
N LEU A 3 -56.03 27.89 -0.87
CA LEU A 3 -55.11 28.36 0.18
C LEU A 3 -54.89 27.27 1.26
N THR A 4 -53.91 27.49 2.15
CA THR A 4 -53.61 26.71 3.41
C THR A 4 -52.95 25.34 3.18
N LEU A 5 -51.95 24.87 3.96
CA LEU A 5 -51.32 25.33 5.22
C LEU A 5 -49.98 26.10 4.96
N LEU A 6 -49.46 27.04 5.77
CA LEU A 6 -49.46 27.36 7.21
C LEU A 6 -48.46 26.60 8.12
N LEU A 7 -47.29 27.25 8.27
CA LEU A 7 -46.44 27.41 9.47
C LEU A 7 -45.77 26.21 10.18
N SER A 8 -44.56 26.50 10.69
CA SER A 8 -43.62 25.62 11.41
C SER A 8 -43.05 24.46 10.56
N THR A 9 -41.77 24.11 10.65
CA THR A 9 -40.78 24.36 11.73
C THR A 9 -39.50 25.02 11.23
N ALA A 10 -38.71 25.57 12.16
CA ALA A 10 -37.32 25.95 11.88
C ALA A 10 -36.43 24.69 11.98
N VAL A 11 -35.94 24.22 10.84
CA VAL A 11 -34.90 23.17 10.79
C VAL A 11 -33.54 23.85 10.89
N LEU A 12 -32.71 23.45 11.87
CA LEU A 12 -31.34 23.94 11.94
C LEU A 12 -30.54 23.36 10.76
N LEU A 13 -29.97 24.23 9.93
CA LEU A 13 -28.93 23.87 8.98
C LEU A 13 -27.64 23.53 9.75
N VAL A 14 -27.54 22.28 10.19
CA VAL A 14 -26.32 21.72 10.78
C VAL A 14 -25.42 21.25 9.64
N SER A 15 -24.61 22.16 9.09
CA SER A 15 -23.56 21.80 8.14
C SER A 15 -22.62 20.75 8.73
N ALA A 16 -22.28 19.75 7.92
CA ALA A 16 -21.25 18.74 8.21
C ALA A 16 -20.01 18.96 7.33
N THR A 17 -19.57 20.20 7.20
CA THR A 17 -18.13 20.45 7.10
C THR A 17 -17.46 19.79 8.30
N GLY A 18 -16.32 19.11 8.12
CA GLY A 18 -15.64 18.39 9.19
C GLY A 18 -15.45 19.28 10.42
N LYS A 19 -16.26 19.06 11.46
CA LYS A 19 -16.47 20.05 12.51
C LYS A 19 -15.21 20.17 13.35
N LEU A 20 -14.79 21.40 13.62
CA LEU A 20 -13.68 21.66 14.54
C LEU A 20 -14.09 21.22 15.94
N ALA A 21 -13.58 20.06 16.34
CA ALA A 21 -13.69 19.55 17.71
C ALA A 21 -12.56 20.15 18.55
N THR A 22 -12.80 20.35 19.85
CA THR A 22 -11.76 20.86 20.75
C THR A 22 -11.68 20.10 22.06
N VAL A 23 -10.44 19.83 22.49
CA VAL A 23 -10.12 19.18 23.77
C VAL A 23 -9.17 20.09 24.55
N LYS A 24 -9.28 20.10 25.88
CA LYS A 24 -8.35 20.81 26.76
C LYS A 24 -7.24 19.88 27.25
N LEU A 25 -6.02 20.19 26.83
CA LEU A 25 -4.80 19.47 27.19
C LEU A 25 -3.93 20.40 28.04
N ASP A 26 -3.84 20.14 29.35
CA ASP A 26 -3.37 21.08 30.37
C ASP A 26 -4.01 22.48 30.24
N GLN A 27 -3.31 23.45 29.66
CA GLN A 27 -3.78 24.82 29.42
C GLN A 27 -4.07 25.09 27.92
N ALA A 28 -3.62 24.21 27.02
CA ALA A 28 -3.82 24.32 25.58
C ALA A 28 -5.25 23.97 25.14
N THR A 29 -5.67 24.53 24.01
CA THR A 29 -6.76 23.98 23.20
C THR A 29 -6.16 23.10 22.10
N VAL A 30 -6.46 21.81 22.09
CA VAL A 30 -6.22 20.94 20.92
C VAL A 30 -7.40 21.09 19.97
N ILE A 31 -7.16 21.33 18.69
CA ILE A 31 -8.19 21.44 17.65
C ILE A 31 -8.08 20.22 16.73
N GLY A 32 -9.16 19.47 16.58
CA GLY A 32 -9.26 18.30 15.69
C GLY A 32 -10.45 18.39 14.75
N THR A 33 -10.63 17.38 13.90
CA THR A 33 -11.73 17.29 12.93
C THR A 33 -12.76 16.22 13.31
N SER A 34 -14.03 16.41 12.95
CA SER A 34 -15.07 15.39 13.11
C SER A 34 -16.01 15.37 11.92
N ASP A 35 -16.04 14.23 11.22
CA ASP A 35 -17.02 13.85 10.20
C ASP A 35 -18.44 13.67 10.77
N GLY A 36 -18.56 13.39 12.07
CA GLY A 36 -19.83 13.16 12.78
C GLY A 36 -20.04 11.72 13.23
N VAL A 37 -19.16 10.79 12.79
CA VAL A 37 -19.09 9.39 13.24
C VAL A 37 -17.93 9.24 14.23
N VAL A 38 -16.75 9.78 13.87
CA VAL A 38 -15.56 9.86 14.72
C VAL A 38 -15.10 11.31 14.92
N THR A 39 -14.08 11.49 15.74
CA THR A 39 -13.35 12.74 15.93
C THR A 39 -11.87 12.43 16.02
N GLN A 40 -11.06 13.17 15.27
CA GLN A 40 -9.66 12.89 15.01
C GLN A 40 -8.80 14.05 15.50
N PHE A 41 -7.80 13.75 16.34
CA PHE A 41 -6.77 14.68 16.79
C PHE A 41 -5.41 14.09 16.42
N LEU A 42 -4.83 14.55 15.33
CA LEU A 42 -3.64 13.98 14.68
C LEU A 42 -2.40 14.83 14.99
N GLY A 43 -1.21 14.23 15.04
CA GLY A 43 0.05 14.96 15.14
C GLY A 43 0.31 15.69 16.46
N ILE A 44 -0.32 15.31 17.58
CA ILE A 44 -0.08 15.94 18.89
C ILE A 44 1.33 15.55 19.37
N PRO A 45 2.28 16.47 19.64
CA PRO A 45 3.59 16.11 20.17
C PRO A 45 3.45 15.56 21.60
N PHE A 46 4.04 14.39 21.91
CA PHE A 46 4.00 13.77 23.25
C PHE A 46 5.27 13.99 24.06
N ALA A 47 6.41 14.22 23.39
CA ALA A 47 7.71 14.51 23.98
C ALA A 47 8.34 15.74 23.31
N GLU A 48 9.33 16.35 23.96
CA GLU A 48 10.14 17.43 23.38
C GLU A 48 10.89 16.90 22.13
N PRO A 49 11.06 17.71 21.06
CA PRO A 49 11.70 17.25 19.82
C PRO A 49 13.11 16.67 20.05
N PRO A 50 13.42 15.45 19.60
CA PRO A 50 14.68 14.76 19.88
C PRO A 50 15.84 15.24 18.98
N VAL A 51 15.97 16.56 18.81
CA VAL A 51 16.89 17.22 17.88
C VAL A 51 18.17 17.71 18.58
N GLY A 52 19.28 17.77 17.84
CA GLY A 52 20.56 18.31 18.32
C GLY A 52 21.00 17.67 19.64
N LYS A 53 21.00 18.43 20.75
CA LYS A 53 21.38 17.90 22.08
C LYS A 53 20.41 16.85 22.65
N LEU A 54 19.19 16.74 22.11
CA LEU A 54 18.24 15.67 22.42
C LEU A 54 18.26 14.51 21.39
N ARG A 55 19.09 14.61 20.34
CA ARG A 55 19.40 13.45 19.48
C ARG A 55 20.23 12.45 20.28
N LEU A 56 19.97 11.16 20.06
CA LEU A 56 20.57 10.07 20.85
C LEU A 56 20.49 10.36 22.36
N GLN A 57 19.26 10.65 22.82
CA GLN A 57 18.86 10.79 24.22
C GLN A 57 17.50 10.12 24.44
N LEU A 58 17.21 9.79 25.71
CA LEU A 58 15.87 9.40 26.15
C LEU A 58 14.85 10.52 25.83
N PRO A 59 13.62 10.20 25.41
CA PRO A 59 12.57 11.20 25.18
C PRO A 59 12.32 12.02 26.44
N GLN A 60 12.13 13.32 26.29
CA GLN A 60 11.84 14.22 27.42
C GLN A 60 10.34 14.56 27.43
N PRO A 61 9.61 14.35 28.54
CA PRO A 61 8.17 14.60 28.59
C PRO A 61 7.86 16.10 28.51
N ILE A 62 6.88 16.47 27.69
CA ILE A 62 6.41 17.87 27.63
C ILE A 62 5.80 18.26 28.97
N SER A 63 6.45 19.22 29.63
CA SER A 63 6.16 19.58 31.02
C SER A 63 4.75 20.11 31.24
N SER A 64 4.25 20.97 30.33
CA SER A 64 2.85 21.38 30.29
C SER A 64 2.46 22.06 28.97
N TYR A 65 1.33 21.66 28.40
CA TYR A 65 0.81 22.23 27.15
C TYR A 65 0.09 23.57 27.35
N LYS A 66 0.34 24.53 26.45
CA LYS A 66 -0.22 25.90 26.45
C LYS A 66 -0.58 26.36 25.04
N GLY A 67 -1.45 27.37 24.93
CA GLY A 67 -1.81 27.98 23.65
C GLY A 67 -2.81 27.14 22.85
N VAL A 68 -2.51 26.91 21.57
CA VAL A 68 -3.33 26.13 20.64
C VAL A 68 -2.45 25.09 19.95
N ILE A 69 -2.92 23.84 19.90
CA ILE A 69 -2.31 22.75 19.13
C ILE A 69 -3.25 22.47 17.97
N ASN A 70 -2.79 22.70 16.74
CA ASN A 70 -3.55 22.32 15.56
C ASN A 70 -3.30 20.85 15.25
N ALA A 71 -4.31 20.01 15.47
CA ALA A 71 -4.25 18.56 15.37
C ALA A 71 -5.20 18.03 14.27
N THR A 72 -5.34 18.78 13.18
CA THR A 72 -6.24 18.47 12.06
C THR A 72 -5.58 17.67 10.93
N ALA A 73 -4.29 17.35 11.06
CA ALA A 73 -3.47 16.63 10.08
C ALA A 73 -2.35 15.87 10.81
N PHE A 74 -1.79 14.83 10.18
CA PHE A 74 -0.68 14.06 10.76
C PHE A 74 0.56 14.94 10.99
N GLY A 75 1.25 14.70 12.10
CA GLY A 75 2.58 15.26 12.34
C GLY A 75 3.65 14.47 11.58
N ASN A 76 4.87 15.02 11.49
CA ASN A 76 5.99 14.40 10.77
C ASN A 76 6.16 12.92 11.15
N GLN A 77 6.49 12.09 10.17
CA GLN A 77 7.02 10.76 10.42
C GLN A 77 8.51 10.86 10.81
N CYS A 78 9.02 9.88 11.56
CA CYS A 78 10.44 9.87 11.92
C CYS A 78 11.32 9.66 10.68
N ILE A 79 12.62 9.96 10.80
CA ILE A 79 13.62 9.61 9.77
C ILE A 79 13.76 8.09 9.71
N GLN A 80 13.72 7.54 8.50
CA GLN A 80 13.64 6.10 8.22
C GLN A 80 14.78 5.66 7.29
N GLN A 81 15.08 4.36 7.30
CA GLN A 81 16.04 3.81 6.35
C GLN A 81 15.40 3.68 4.96
N THR A 82 16.11 4.06 3.91
CA THR A 82 15.68 3.87 2.52
C THR A 82 15.58 2.38 2.19
N ILE A 83 14.36 1.88 1.95
CA ILE A 83 14.13 0.49 1.52
C ILE A 83 14.17 0.41 0.00
N ILE A 84 15.21 -0.23 -0.53
CA ILE A 84 15.30 -0.59 -1.95
C ILE A 84 14.64 -1.96 -2.13
N THR A 85 13.61 -2.05 -2.96
CA THR A 85 13.00 -3.33 -3.33
C THR A 85 13.93 -4.11 -4.28
N PRO A 86 14.08 -5.44 -4.08
CA PRO A 86 14.91 -6.25 -4.96
C PRO A 86 14.29 -6.37 -6.36
N ALA A 87 15.12 -6.48 -7.40
CA ALA A 87 14.64 -6.75 -8.75
C ALA A 87 14.08 -8.18 -8.85
N PHE A 88 12.77 -8.31 -8.97
CA PHE A 88 12.10 -9.61 -9.03
C PHE A 88 12.34 -10.30 -10.39
N PRO A 89 12.74 -11.59 -10.41
CA PRO A 89 12.80 -12.37 -11.63
C PRO A 89 11.38 -12.72 -12.14
N SER A 90 11.25 -12.96 -13.45
CA SER A 90 9.96 -13.10 -14.14
C SER A 90 9.14 -14.36 -13.81
N ASN A 91 9.58 -15.17 -12.84
CA ASN A 91 8.82 -16.27 -12.26
C ASN A 91 8.13 -15.90 -10.93
N VAL A 92 8.41 -14.71 -10.37
CA VAL A 92 7.63 -14.12 -9.27
C VAL A 92 6.35 -13.49 -9.84
N PRO A 93 5.16 -13.78 -9.30
CA PRO A 93 3.91 -13.17 -9.77
C PRO A 93 3.89 -11.64 -9.61
N GLU A 94 3.25 -10.96 -10.56
CA GLU A 94 3.10 -9.50 -10.55
C GLU A 94 2.42 -9.00 -9.25
N GLU A 95 1.42 -9.74 -8.76
CA GLU A 95 0.73 -9.47 -7.51
C GLU A 95 1.69 -9.43 -6.31
N ALA A 96 2.62 -10.39 -6.20
CA ALA A 96 3.62 -10.43 -5.14
C ALA A 96 4.62 -9.27 -5.25
N SER A 97 5.09 -8.96 -6.46
CA SER A 97 5.96 -7.80 -6.68
C SER A 97 5.27 -6.47 -6.35
N THR A 98 3.96 -6.37 -6.61
CA THR A 98 3.13 -5.20 -6.31
C THR A 98 2.90 -5.05 -4.81
N PHE A 99 2.62 -6.15 -4.11
CA PHE A 99 2.43 -6.16 -2.65
C PHE A 99 3.69 -5.68 -1.91
N VAL A 100 4.86 -6.24 -2.23
CA VAL A 100 6.14 -5.81 -1.61
C VAL A 100 6.47 -4.36 -1.98
N SER A 101 6.18 -3.93 -3.21
CA SER A 101 6.37 -2.53 -3.63
C SER A 101 5.47 -1.57 -2.85
N ALA A 102 4.20 -1.92 -2.62
CA ALA A 102 3.26 -1.11 -1.86
C ALA A 102 3.67 -0.95 -0.38
N MET A 103 4.33 -1.97 0.21
CA MET A 103 4.89 -1.87 1.57
C MET A 103 6.11 -0.95 1.69
N ALA A 104 6.79 -0.65 0.58
CA ALA A 104 7.93 0.27 0.53
C ALA A 104 7.51 1.74 0.28
N ILE A 105 6.22 2.03 0.05
CA ILE A 105 5.71 3.39 -0.15
C ILE A 105 5.49 4.06 1.23
N PRO A 106 6.25 5.12 1.59
CA PRO A 106 5.97 5.88 2.79
C PRO A 106 4.68 6.70 2.62
N PRO A 107 3.95 7.02 3.71
CA PRO A 107 2.81 7.94 3.64
C PRO A 107 3.27 9.34 3.22
N ASP A 108 2.35 10.10 2.59
CA ASP A 108 2.52 11.49 2.15
C ASP A 108 2.57 12.47 3.34
N VAL A 109 3.66 12.38 4.10
CA VAL A 109 3.95 13.10 5.35
C VAL A 109 5.46 13.36 5.41
N PRO A 110 5.95 14.55 5.77
CA PRO A 110 7.39 14.81 5.87
C PRO A 110 8.11 13.88 6.86
N GLN A 111 9.31 13.41 6.50
CA GLN A 111 10.25 12.81 7.47
C GLN A 111 10.96 13.93 8.24
N ASN A 112 11.10 13.78 9.56
CA ASN A 112 11.87 14.70 10.40
C ASN A 112 12.42 14.02 11.65
N GLU A 113 13.38 14.64 12.33
CA GLU A 113 13.75 14.27 13.70
C GLU A 113 12.67 14.70 14.71
N ASP A 114 12.02 15.85 14.47
CA ASP A 114 10.84 16.29 15.23
C ASP A 114 9.60 15.48 14.82
N CYS A 115 9.55 14.23 15.30
CA CYS A 115 8.55 13.22 14.91
C CYS A 115 7.80 12.59 16.10
N LEU A 116 8.12 12.94 17.35
CA LEU A 116 7.54 12.32 18.55
C LEU A 116 6.12 12.81 18.83
N ASN A 117 5.21 12.44 17.93
CA ASN A 117 3.80 12.79 17.95
C ASN A 117 2.87 11.56 18.03
N ILE A 118 1.64 11.82 18.44
CA ILE A 118 0.60 10.83 18.73
C ILE A 118 -0.73 11.29 18.10
N ASN A 119 -1.45 10.34 17.54
CA ASN A 119 -2.80 10.51 17.00
C ASN A 119 -3.81 9.92 17.98
N VAL A 120 -4.95 10.59 18.18
CA VAL A 120 -6.07 10.12 19.01
C VAL A 120 -7.35 10.21 18.19
N ILE A 121 -8.02 9.07 17.99
CA ILE A 121 -9.31 8.97 17.29
C ILE A 121 -10.36 8.43 18.26
N VAL A 122 -11.45 9.17 18.42
CA VAL A 122 -12.53 8.90 19.38
C VAL A 122 -13.90 8.85 18.68
N PRO A 123 -14.93 8.20 19.24
CA PRO A 123 -16.30 8.32 18.76
C PRO A 123 -16.77 9.78 18.80
N ALA A 124 -17.55 10.22 17.80
CA ALA A 124 -18.03 11.59 17.75
C ALA A 124 -18.86 11.95 19.00
N GLY A 125 -18.50 13.07 19.65
CA GLY A 125 -19.14 13.52 20.89
C GLY A 125 -18.64 12.84 22.18
N ALA A 126 -17.59 12.02 22.12
CA ALA A 126 -16.85 11.58 23.30
C ALA A 126 -16.31 12.79 24.10
N LYS A 127 -16.40 12.72 25.43
CA LYS A 127 -16.06 13.85 26.33
C LYS A 127 -15.39 13.38 27.62
N PRO A 128 -14.67 14.26 28.33
CA PRO A 128 -14.06 13.92 29.62
C PRO A 128 -15.05 13.26 30.58
N GLY A 129 -14.70 12.06 31.04
CA GLY A 129 -15.51 11.26 31.97
C GLY A 129 -16.27 10.07 31.37
N ASP A 130 -16.32 9.91 30.03
CA ASP A 130 -17.00 8.77 29.39
C ASP A 130 -16.34 7.40 29.67
N LYS A 131 -15.04 7.38 29.96
CA LYS A 131 -14.24 6.19 30.35
C LYS A 131 -14.26 5.05 29.32
N LEU A 132 -14.12 5.42 28.05
CA LEU A 132 -13.94 4.48 26.95
C LEU A 132 -12.59 3.73 27.09
N PRO A 133 -12.52 2.42 26.78
CA PRO A 133 -11.26 1.70 26.70
C PRO A 133 -10.39 2.23 25.55
N VAL A 134 -9.09 1.96 25.59
CA VAL A 134 -8.11 2.52 24.64
C VAL A 134 -7.35 1.40 23.96
N ALA A 135 -7.42 1.35 22.63
CA ALA A 135 -6.53 0.55 21.78
C ALA A 135 -5.32 1.42 21.39
N ALA A 136 -4.15 1.10 21.94
CA ALA A 136 -2.92 1.86 21.72
C ALA A 136 -2.00 1.12 20.72
N TRP A 137 -2.06 1.54 19.45
CA TRP A 137 -1.35 1.01 18.29
C TRP A 137 0.12 1.42 18.24
N ILE A 138 0.99 0.44 18.03
CA ILE A 138 2.41 0.54 17.75
C ILE A 138 2.65 -0.13 16.39
N PHE A 139 3.08 0.63 15.38
CA PHE A 139 3.21 0.13 14.01
C PHE A 139 4.39 -0.84 13.80
N GLY A 140 4.21 -1.75 12.83
CA GLY A 140 5.25 -2.60 12.25
C GLY A 140 6.15 -1.89 11.23
N GLY A 141 7.17 -2.58 10.72
CA GLY A 141 8.17 -2.01 9.80
C GLY A 141 9.64 -2.36 10.11
N GLY A 142 9.89 -3.50 10.77
CA GLY A 142 11.25 -4.01 11.04
C GLY A 142 12.14 -3.10 11.90
N PHE A 143 11.56 -2.17 12.66
CA PHE A 143 12.27 -1.08 13.37
C PHE A 143 13.07 -0.14 12.44
N GLN A 144 12.79 -0.17 11.13
CA GLN A 144 13.53 0.55 10.08
C GLN A 144 12.69 1.62 9.38
N ILE A 145 11.42 1.29 9.15
CA ILE A 145 10.40 2.16 8.55
C ILE A 145 9.12 2.14 9.39
N GLY A 146 8.16 2.98 9.02
CA GLY A 146 6.82 3.01 9.60
C GLY A 146 6.46 4.39 10.17
N SER A 147 5.16 4.61 10.33
CA SER A 147 4.62 5.88 10.83
C SER A 147 3.22 5.69 11.41
N ASN A 148 2.87 6.49 12.42
CA ASN A 148 1.54 6.53 13.03
C ASN A 148 0.43 7.02 12.06
N ALA A 149 0.81 7.56 10.91
CA ALA A 149 -0.06 7.96 9.81
C ALA A 149 -0.44 6.80 8.86
N VAL A 150 0.25 5.66 8.94
CA VAL A 150 -0.12 4.43 8.23
C VAL A 150 -1.14 3.65 9.08
N ARG A 151 -2.18 3.11 8.42
CA ARG A 151 -3.34 2.44 9.07
C ARG A 151 -4.04 3.33 10.13
N PRO A 152 -4.65 4.46 9.72
CA PRO A 152 -5.39 5.28 10.65
C PRO A 152 -6.68 4.57 11.10
N GLY A 153 -6.98 4.64 12.40
CA GLY A 153 -7.98 3.79 13.06
C GLY A 153 -9.43 4.26 13.00
N GLN A 154 -9.85 5.08 12.02
CA GLN A 154 -11.26 5.54 11.95
C GLN A 154 -12.23 4.35 11.85
N ASN A 155 -11.90 3.36 11.01
CA ASN A 155 -12.70 2.16 10.82
C ASN A 155 -12.84 1.34 12.11
N VAL A 156 -11.75 1.19 12.87
CA VAL A 156 -11.75 0.49 14.17
C VAL A 156 -12.66 1.20 15.17
N VAL A 157 -12.59 2.53 15.22
CA VAL A 157 -13.44 3.34 16.11
C VAL A 157 -14.91 3.32 15.66
N ASN A 158 -15.21 3.51 14.37
CA ASN A 158 -16.58 3.40 13.84
C ASN A 158 -17.16 2.01 14.14
N ARG A 159 -16.45 0.94 13.76
CA ARG A 159 -16.89 -0.44 14.00
C ARG A 159 -17.14 -0.72 15.48
N SER A 160 -16.33 -0.14 16.38
CA SER A 160 -16.56 -0.24 17.82
C SER A 160 -17.86 0.42 18.29
N VAL A 161 -18.30 1.49 17.63
CA VAL A 161 -19.61 2.12 17.87
C VAL A 161 -20.74 1.24 17.33
N GLU A 162 -20.60 0.72 16.10
CA GLU A 162 -21.59 -0.17 15.46
C GLU A 162 -21.93 -1.39 16.32
N ILE A 163 -20.91 -2.08 16.86
CA ILE A 163 -21.11 -3.27 17.71
C ILE A 163 -21.41 -2.94 19.18
N GLY A 164 -21.64 -1.67 19.52
CA GLY A 164 -22.04 -1.23 20.86
C GLY A 164 -20.94 -1.31 21.92
N HIS A 165 -19.67 -1.33 21.51
CA HIS A 165 -18.49 -1.42 22.37
C HIS A 165 -17.47 -0.31 22.07
N PRO A 166 -17.87 0.99 22.13
CA PRO A 166 -17.05 2.10 21.66
C PRO A 166 -15.67 2.15 22.34
N VAL A 167 -14.61 2.21 21.54
CA VAL A 167 -13.21 2.35 21.97
C VAL A 167 -12.61 3.66 21.48
N ILE A 168 -11.49 4.06 22.06
CA ILE A 168 -10.60 5.09 21.53
C ILE A 168 -9.40 4.40 20.87
N PHE A 169 -9.03 4.82 19.67
CA PHE A 169 -7.79 4.41 19.00
C PHE A 169 -6.72 5.48 19.22
N VAL A 170 -5.49 5.04 19.51
CA VAL A 170 -4.32 5.90 19.67
C VAL A 170 -3.17 5.30 18.88
N SER A 171 -2.50 6.06 18.00
CA SER A 171 -1.27 5.61 17.32
C SER A 171 -0.09 6.55 17.60
N MET A 172 1.08 5.98 17.89
CA MET A 172 2.26 6.72 18.36
C MET A 172 3.47 6.56 17.43
N ASN A 173 4.20 7.65 17.18
CA ASN A 173 5.51 7.58 16.54
C ASN A 173 6.61 7.19 17.53
N TYR A 174 7.64 6.54 17.02
CA TYR A 174 8.86 6.21 17.74
C TYR A 174 10.05 6.26 16.78
N ARG A 175 11.25 6.58 17.28
CA ARG A 175 12.46 6.65 16.44
C ARG A 175 12.87 5.27 15.92
N LEU A 176 13.42 5.24 14.71
CA LEU A 176 13.75 4.04 13.93
C LEU A 176 15.26 3.99 13.61
N SER A 177 15.75 2.84 13.14
CA SER A 177 17.12 2.62 12.67
C SER A 177 18.19 3.24 13.59
N ALA A 178 19.13 4.02 13.07
CA ALA A 178 20.19 4.67 13.86
C ALA A 178 19.69 5.72 14.86
N PHE A 179 18.48 6.25 14.71
CA PHE A 179 17.91 7.23 15.64
C PHE A 179 17.20 6.58 16.85
N GLY A 180 16.72 5.34 16.69
CA GLY A 180 15.96 4.60 17.72
C GLY A 180 16.65 3.37 18.30
N PHE A 181 17.52 2.71 17.53
CA PHE A 181 18.03 1.35 17.81
C PHE A 181 19.54 1.21 17.59
N LEU A 182 20.28 2.31 17.53
CA LEU A 182 21.74 2.30 17.59
C LEU A 182 22.21 1.72 18.94
N GLY A 183 23.20 0.82 18.92
CA GLY A 183 23.75 0.16 20.09
C GLY A 183 25.25 0.38 20.27
N GLY A 184 25.97 -0.66 20.69
CA GLY A 184 27.39 -0.56 21.07
C GLY A 184 27.60 -0.16 22.53
N ARG A 185 28.86 -0.21 22.97
CA ARG A 185 29.28 0.06 24.35
C ARG A 185 29.07 1.51 24.73
N GLU A 186 29.18 2.43 23.79
CA GLU A 186 29.04 3.87 23.97
C GLU A 186 27.60 4.20 24.40
N ILE A 187 26.62 3.65 23.67
CA ILE A 187 25.19 3.71 24.02
C ILE A 187 24.90 2.99 25.34
N SER A 188 25.47 1.80 25.56
CA SER A 188 25.27 1.02 26.80
C SER A 188 25.81 1.74 28.05
N ASN A 189 27.03 2.25 28.00
CA ASN A 189 27.68 2.99 29.09
C ASN A 189 26.96 4.30 29.43
N ALA A 190 26.33 4.93 28.44
CA ALA A 190 25.51 6.12 28.62
C ALA A 190 24.08 5.82 29.14
N GLY A 191 23.64 4.56 29.14
CA GLY A 191 22.30 4.16 29.52
C GLY A 191 21.22 4.51 28.48
N LEU A 192 21.61 4.59 27.20
CA LEU A 192 20.80 5.11 26.09
C LEU A 192 20.26 4.02 25.15
N GLY A 193 20.19 2.77 25.62
CA GLY A 193 19.65 1.66 24.84
C GLY A 193 18.17 1.84 24.49
N ASN A 194 17.75 1.23 23.38
CA ASN A 194 16.35 1.04 23.01
C ASN A 194 15.52 2.35 22.91
N LEU A 195 16.08 3.43 22.38
CA LEU A 195 15.41 4.75 22.33
C LEU A 195 14.02 4.70 21.70
N GLY A 196 13.81 3.92 20.64
CA GLY A 196 12.46 3.73 20.05
C GLY A 196 11.45 3.08 21.02
N LEU A 197 11.87 2.15 21.87
CA LEU A 197 11.00 1.59 22.90
C LEU A 197 10.77 2.56 24.07
N GLN A 198 11.75 3.42 24.37
CA GLN A 198 11.60 4.50 25.34
C GLN A 198 10.59 5.54 24.84
N ASP A 199 10.59 5.87 23.54
CA ASP A 199 9.61 6.76 22.90
C ASP A 199 8.19 6.22 23.05
N GLN A 200 7.97 4.93 22.72
CA GLN A 200 6.69 4.25 22.95
C GLN A 200 6.30 4.26 24.44
N ARG A 201 7.26 4.05 25.35
CA ARG A 201 7.02 4.07 26.81
C ARG A 201 6.58 5.47 27.28
N GLU A 202 7.12 6.53 26.69
CA GLU A 202 6.73 7.91 27.00
C GLU A 202 5.40 8.29 26.34
N ALA A 203 5.10 7.84 25.12
CA ALA A 203 3.77 7.94 24.54
C ALA A 203 2.70 7.23 25.41
N LEU A 204 3.02 6.08 26.01
CA LEU A 204 2.12 5.41 26.95
C LEU A 204 1.97 6.18 28.29
N ARG A 205 3.02 6.84 28.79
CA ARG A 205 2.91 7.79 29.93
C ARG A 205 2.05 9.00 29.58
N TRP A 206 2.17 9.52 28.36
CA TRP A 206 1.31 10.59 27.84
C TRP A 206 -0.16 10.13 27.81
N VAL A 207 -0.45 8.92 27.32
CA VAL A 207 -1.81 8.33 27.36
C VAL A 207 -2.32 8.26 28.79
N GLN A 208 -1.54 7.76 29.74
CA GLN A 208 -1.93 7.72 31.16
C GLN A 208 -2.23 9.12 31.75
N LYS A 209 -1.42 10.14 31.41
CA LYS A 209 -1.59 11.52 31.87
C LYS A 209 -2.77 12.24 31.21
N HIS A 210 -3.09 11.94 29.95
CA HIS A 210 -3.90 12.82 29.11
C HIS A 210 -5.13 12.20 28.44
N ILE A 211 -5.25 10.88 28.27
CA ILE A 211 -6.33 10.29 27.46
C ILE A 211 -7.73 10.54 28.04
N GLY A 212 -7.82 10.79 29.36
CA GLY A 212 -9.05 11.22 30.03
C GLY A 212 -9.63 12.55 29.53
N ALA A 213 -8.82 13.43 28.94
CA ALA A 213 -9.28 14.66 28.30
C ALA A 213 -10.05 14.39 26.97
N PHE A 214 -9.77 13.25 26.34
CA PHE A 214 -10.43 12.76 25.13
C PHE A 214 -11.58 11.78 25.46
N GLY A 215 -11.90 11.59 26.74
CA GLY A 215 -12.95 10.67 27.22
C GLY A 215 -12.48 9.24 27.51
N GLY A 216 -11.19 8.94 27.36
CA GLY A 216 -10.63 7.61 27.64
C GLY A 216 -10.52 7.27 29.13
N ASP A 217 -10.47 5.98 29.42
CA ASP A 217 -10.11 5.44 30.74
C ASP A 217 -8.64 5.00 30.73
N PRO A 218 -7.72 5.72 31.39
CA PRO A 218 -6.31 5.32 31.42
C PRO A 218 -6.10 3.95 32.10
N THR A 219 -7.03 3.49 32.94
CA THR A 219 -6.97 2.13 33.52
C THR A 219 -7.35 1.01 32.54
N LYS A 220 -7.77 1.36 31.30
CA LYS A 220 -8.24 0.43 30.26
C LYS A 220 -7.44 0.51 28.95
N VAL A 221 -6.14 0.81 29.02
CA VAL A 221 -5.25 0.78 27.86
C VAL A 221 -4.87 -0.66 27.52
N THR A 222 -5.21 -1.11 26.31
CA THR A 222 -4.69 -2.33 25.68
C THR A 222 -3.66 -1.90 24.64
N ILE A 223 -2.42 -2.39 24.75
CA ILE A 223 -1.39 -2.14 23.74
C ILE A 223 -1.53 -3.15 22.59
N TRP A 224 -1.44 -2.66 21.37
CA TRP A 224 -1.66 -3.41 20.13
C TRP A 224 -0.51 -3.09 19.18
N GLY A 225 0.01 -4.08 18.47
CA GLY A 225 0.96 -3.84 17.40
C GLY A 225 1.09 -5.05 16.48
N GLU A 226 1.70 -4.79 15.32
CA GLU A 226 2.02 -5.78 14.29
C GLU A 226 3.54 -5.80 14.02
N SER A 227 4.14 -6.93 13.62
CA SER A 227 5.57 -7.05 13.31
C SER A 227 6.48 -6.55 14.45
N ALA A 228 7.36 -5.58 14.16
CA ALA A 228 8.15 -4.82 15.12
C ALA A 228 7.31 -4.18 16.26
N GLY A 229 6.05 -3.80 15.97
CA GLY A 229 5.08 -3.35 16.96
C GLY A 229 4.58 -4.46 17.88
N ALA A 230 4.33 -5.67 17.37
CA ALA A 230 3.99 -6.84 18.19
C ALA A 230 5.17 -7.30 19.06
N GLN A 231 6.39 -7.30 18.50
CA GLN A 231 7.61 -7.48 19.28
C GLN A 231 7.77 -6.39 20.35
N SER A 232 7.43 -5.14 20.03
CA SER A 232 7.41 -4.04 21.01
C SER A 232 6.40 -4.30 22.13
N VAL A 233 5.19 -4.79 21.84
CA VAL A 233 4.20 -5.17 22.85
C VAL A 233 4.75 -6.26 23.78
N ALA A 234 5.32 -7.33 23.23
CA ALA A 234 5.95 -8.40 24.01
C ALA A 234 7.12 -7.88 24.87
N VAL A 235 7.91 -6.94 24.35
CA VAL A 235 9.02 -6.32 25.08
C VAL A 235 8.54 -5.36 26.18
N HIS A 236 7.48 -4.58 25.98
CA HIS A 236 6.88 -3.75 27.04
C HIS A 236 6.34 -4.59 28.20
N MET A 237 5.87 -5.80 27.94
CA MET A 237 5.47 -6.78 28.96
C MET A 237 6.67 -7.32 29.77
N LEU A 238 7.88 -7.31 29.22
CA LEU A 238 9.10 -7.81 29.88
C LEU A 238 9.97 -6.68 30.47
N ALA A 239 9.73 -5.44 30.02
CA ALA A 239 10.50 -4.25 30.40
C ALA A 239 10.60 -4.08 31.92
N PHE A 240 11.77 -3.66 32.39
CA PHE A 240 12.08 -3.41 33.80
C PHE A 240 11.73 -4.61 34.71
N ASP A 241 12.07 -5.84 34.31
CA ASP A 241 11.69 -7.11 34.97
C ASP A 241 10.15 -7.35 35.03
N GLY A 242 9.41 -7.01 33.98
CA GLY A 242 7.96 -7.21 33.90
C GLY A 242 7.12 -6.17 34.64
N LYS A 243 7.67 -4.99 34.95
CA LYS A 243 6.93 -3.89 35.58
C LYS A 243 6.19 -3.13 34.48
N SER A 244 4.86 -3.21 34.44
CA SER A 244 4.04 -2.46 33.47
C SER A 244 3.82 -0.99 33.85
N ASP A 245 4.24 -0.57 35.05
CA ASP A 245 3.99 0.74 35.68
C ASP A 245 2.52 1.20 35.68
N GLY A 246 1.58 0.28 35.43
CA GLY A 246 0.16 0.59 35.22
C GLY A 246 -0.18 1.19 33.86
N LEU A 247 0.78 1.29 32.92
CA LEU A 247 0.60 1.94 31.61
C LEU A 247 -0.41 1.23 30.70
N PHE A 248 -0.57 -0.08 30.86
CA PHE A 248 -1.45 -0.94 30.08
C PHE A 248 -1.95 -2.13 30.91
N ARG A 249 -3.11 -2.68 30.52
CA ARG A 249 -3.80 -3.80 31.17
C ARG A 249 -3.89 -5.08 30.32
N ALA A 250 -3.52 -5.02 29.04
CA ALA A 250 -3.60 -6.15 28.10
C ALA A 250 -2.72 -5.90 26.87
N GLY A 251 -2.43 -6.98 26.13
CA GLY A 251 -1.65 -6.93 24.87
C GLY A 251 -2.35 -7.65 23.71
N TRP A 252 -2.23 -7.13 22.49
CA TRP A 252 -2.64 -7.79 21.25
C TRP A 252 -1.45 -7.75 20.27
N MET A 253 -0.98 -8.92 19.84
CA MET A 253 0.27 -9.10 19.10
C MET A 253 0.00 -9.80 17.76
N GLU A 254 0.20 -9.06 16.67
CA GLU A 254 0.04 -9.57 15.31
C GLU A 254 1.44 -9.81 14.75
N SER A 255 1.79 -11.06 14.45
CA SER A 255 3.03 -11.39 13.75
C SER A 255 4.29 -10.89 14.49
N GLY A 256 4.38 -11.14 15.80
CA GLY A 256 5.58 -10.85 16.61
C GLY A 256 5.47 -11.24 18.09
N ALA A 257 6.60 -11.47 18.76
CA ALA A 257 6.67 -11.97 20.14
C ALA A 257 8.01 -11.65 20.83
N ALA A 258 8.31 -12.32 21.96
CA ALA A 258 9.54 -12.20 22.74
C ALA A 258 10.76 -12.88 22.05
N SER A 259 11.25 -12.25 20.98
CA SER A 259 12.41 -12.71 20.20
C SER A 259 13.75 -12.61 20.97
N PRO A 260 14.72 -13.49 20.73
CA PRO A 260 15.96 -13.59 21.52
C PRO A 260 17.09 -12.70 20.97
N ILE A 261 16.86 -11.39 21.04
CA ILE A 261 17.66 -10.27 20.52
C ILE A 261 19.12 -10.11 21.01
N GLY A 262 19.57 -10.83 22.04
CA GLY A 262 20.94 -10.69 22.56
C GLY A 262 21.20 -9.36 23.30
N ASN A 263 22.47 -8.95 23.40
CA ASN A 263 22.92 -7.78 24.17
C ASN A 263 23.33 -6.61 23.28
N VAL A 264 23.02 -5.37 23.68
CA VAL A 264 23.26 -4.13 22.92
C VAL A 264 24.74 -3.91 22.54
N SER A 265 25.68 -4.49 23.29
CA SER A 265 27.11 -4.43 22.98
C SER A 265 27.53 -5.34 21.83
N LYS A 266 26.71 -6.33 21.40
CA LYS A 266 27.04 -7.19 20.24
C LYS A 266 26.97 -6.41 18.92
N ILE A 267 26.08 -5.42 18.78
CA ILE A 267 25.98 -4.56 17.58
C ILE A 267 26.99 -3.40 17.54
N GLN A 268 28.13 -3.54 18.22
CA GLN A 268 29.25 -2.62 18.09
C GLN A 268 29.70 -2.38 16.64
N PRO A 269 29.77 -3.37 15.73
CA PRO A 269 30.19 -3.12 14.35
C PRO A 269 29.27 -2.12 13.62
N THR A 270 27.98 -2.09 13.94
CA THR A 270 27.02 -1.11 13.43
C THR A 270 27.32 0.28 13.99
N PHE A 271 27.63 0.40 15.29
CA PHE A 271 28.02 1.68 15.89
C PHE A 271 29.31 2.22 15.26
N ASP A 272 30.34 1.38 15.17
CA ASP A 272 31.64 1.73 14.60
C ASP A 272 31.49 2.14 13.10
N PHE A 273 30.61 1.48 12.36
CA PHE A 273 30.27 1.83 10.97
C PHE A 273 29.57 3.19 10.85
N ILE A 274 28.49 3.44 11.61
CA ILE A 274 27.79 4.74 11.59
C ILE A 274 28.73 5.87 12.04
N ALA A 275 29.57 5.64 13.05
CA ALA A 275 30.59 6.60 13.48
C ALA A 275 31.65 6.83 12.39
N SER A 276 32.02 5.82 11.60
CA SER A 276 32.96 5.98 10.49
C SER A 276 32.36 6.79 9.34
N GLU A 277 31.17 6.43 8.87
CA GLU A 277 30.50 7.07 7.73
C GLU A 277 30.08 8.53 8.01
N THR A 278 29.85 8.89 9.28
CA THR A 278 29.60 10.27 9.72
C THR A 278 30.88 11.06 10.04
N GLY A 279 32.06 10.43 9.99
CA GLY A 279 33.35 11.03 10.34
C GLY A 279 33.66 11.10 11.86
N CYS A 280 32.72 10.70 12.71
CA CYS A 280 32.82 10.75 14.17
C CYS A 280 33.74 9.71 14.81
N ALA A 281 34.19 8.68 14.10
CA ALA A 281 35.01 7.57 14.64
C ALA A 281 36.38 7.99 15.23
N SER A 282 36.81 9.25 15.04
CA SER A 282 38.04 9.81 15.64
C SER A 282 37.79 10.89 16.71
N ALA A 283 36.52 11.15 17.06
CA ALA A 283 36.15 12.13 18.07
C ALA A 283 36.49 11.67 19.49
N LEU A 284 36.76 12.63 20.39
CA LEU A 284 36.98 12.36 21.82
C LEU A 284 35.69 11.95 22.54
N ASP A 285 34.55 12.42 22.05
CA ASP A 285 33.21 11.94 22.41
C ASP A 285 32.45 11.67 21.09
N ILE A 286 32.29 10.39 20.76
CA ILE A 286 31.64 9.96 19.53
C ILE A 286 30.12 10.24 19.59
N LEU A 287 29.50 10.20 20.78
CA LEU A 287 28.07 10.45 20.94
C LEU A 287 27.74 11.94 20.78
N GLU A 288 28.53 12.84 21.34
CA GLU A 288 28.32 14.28 21.12
C GLU A 288 28.62 14.66 19.66
N CYS A 289 29.61 14.05 19.01
CA CYS A 289 29.82 14.23 17.56
C CYS A 289 28.60 13.80 16.73
N LEU A 290 28.00 12.64 17.03
CA LEU A 290 26.77 12.17 16.38
C LEU A 290 25.55 13.07 16.66
N ARG A 291 25.58 13.94 17.68
CA ARG A 291 24.57 15.01 17.91
C ARG A 291 24.81 16.28 17.09
N GLU A 292 26.04 16.52 16.65
CA GLU A 292 26.42 17.74 15.90
C GLU A 292 26.38 17.58 14.38
N VAL A 293 26.47 16.36 13.84
CA VAL A 293 26.36 16.11 12.39
C VAL A 293 24.95 16.41 11.82
N PRO A 294 24.80 16.68 10.50
CA PRO A 294 23.50 16.73 9.84
C PRO A 294 22.73 15.41 9.99
N ALA A 295 21.41 15.45 10.11
CA ALA A 295 20.58 14.25 10.26
C ALA A 295 20.64 13.37 9.00
N GLU A 296 20.74 14.03 7.85
CA GLU A 296 20.89 13.46 6.51
C GLU A 296 22.19 12.65 6.36
N ALA A 297 23.24 13.01 7.12
CA ALA A 297 24.49 12.24 7.15
C ALA A 297 24.34 10.93 7.93
N ILE A 298 23.51 10.90 8.98
CA ILE A 298 23.15 9.67 9.69
C ILE A 298 22.23 8.81 8.82
N GLN A 299 21.27 9.42 8.11
CA GLN A 299 20.42 8.71 7.15
C GLN A 299 21.24 8.06 6.02
N ALA A 300 22.10 8.84 5.36
CA ALA A 300 23.00 8.32 4.31
C ALA A 300 24.05 7.31 4.81
N ALA A 301 24.27 7.21 6.12
CA ALA A 301 25.07 6.15 6.74
C ALA A 301 24.22 4.88 6.98
N MET A 302 23.02 4.99 7.57
CA MET A 302 22.15 3.83 7.82
C MET A 302 21.58 3.22 6.54
N ASP A 303 21.37 4.01 5.48
CA ASP A 303 20.95 3.52 4.14
C ASP A 303 21.99 2.59 3.47
N LYS A 304 23.22 2.52 4.00
CA LYS A 304 24.26 1.57 3.58
C LYS A 304 24.28 0.28 4.41
N THR A 305 23.41 0.15 5.42
CA THR A 305 23.29 -1.06 6.25
C THR A 305 22.23 -2.03 5.69
N PRO A 306 22.26 -3.32 6.04
CA PRO A 306 21.26 -4.27 5.56
C PRO A 306 19.84 -3.94 6.05
N THR A 307 18.88 -3.98 5.13
CA THR A 307 17.43 -3.87 5.38
C THR A 307 16.78 -5.25 5.56
N PHE A 308 15.52 -5.31 6.01
CA PHE A 308 14.74 -6.55 6.01
C PHE A 308 14.43 -7.11 4.60
N LEU A 309 14.66 -6.33 3.53
CA LEU A 309 14.65 -6.78 2.13
C LEU A 309 16.06 -6.94 1.52
N SER A 310 17.12 -6.91 2.33
CA SER A 310 18.50 -7.20 1.92
C SER A 310 18.85 -8.67 2.11
N PHE A 311 20.02 -9.11 1.62
CA PHE A 311 20.46 -10.52 1.66
C PHE A 311 20.45 -11.20 3.05
N THR A 312 20.54 -10.44 4.15
CA THR A 312 20.46 -10.99 5.51
C THR A 312 19.02 -11.16 6.03
N ALA A 313 18.04 -10.69 5.24
CA ALA A 313 16.60 -10.71 5.52
C ALA A 313 16.29 -10.29 6.96
N LEU A 314 15.65 -11.15 7.74
CA LEU A 314 15.27 -10.85 9.13
C LEU A 314 16.44 -10.62 10.11
N ASN A 315 17.69 -10.98 9.77
CA ASN A 315 18.84 -10.50 10.53
C ASN A 315 19.25 -9.10 10.04
N THR A 316 18.69 -8.08 10.68
CA THR A 316 19.05 -6.67 10.46
C THR A 316 19.70 -6.09 11.72
N PRO A 317 20.57 -5.07 11.62
CA PRO A 317 21.20 -4.47 12.79
C PRO A 317 20.23 -3.63 13.65
N TRP A 318 18.99 -3.45 13.20
CA TRP A 318 17.99 -2.55 13.79
C TRP A 318 16.91 -3.37 14.50
N MET A 319 17.12 -3.63 15.79
CA MET A 319 16.14 -4.25 16.67
C MET A 319 16.37 -3.83 18.13
N PRO A 320 15.37 -3.99 19.02
CA PRO A 320 15.58 -3.96 20.46
C PRO A 320 16.75 -4.85 20.88
N HIS A 321 17.46 -4.52 21.96
CA HIS A 321 18.52 -5.36 22.53
C HIS A 321 18.47 -5.33 24.06
N ALA A 322 18.98 -6.38 24.73
CA ALA A 322 19.18 -6.34 26.19
C ALA A 322 20.27 -5.30 26.53
N ASP A 323 19.90 -4.29 27.31
CA ASP A 323 20.72 -3.12 27.65
C ASP A 323 21.10 -3.05 29.14
N GLY A 324 20.55 -3.93 29.97
CA GLY A 324 20.73 -3.95 31.42
C GLY A 324 19.83 -2.97 32.19
N LEU A 325 18.95 -2.23 31.51
CA LEU A 325 18.12 -1.17 32.09
C LEU A 325 16.65 -1.30 31.71
N PHE A 326 16.31 -1.17 30.42
CA PHE A 326 14.96 -1.40 29.90
C PHE A 326 14.70 -2.90 29.77
N LEU A 327 15.67 -3.63 29.21
CA LEU A 327 15.72 -5.10 29.21
C LEU A 327 16.97 -5.57 29.97
N THR A 328 16.74 -6.08 31.18
CA THR A 328 17.78 -6.51 32.12
C THR A 328 18.51 -7.78 31.68
N ASP A 329 17.90 -8.58 30.80
CA ASP A 329 18.46 -9.76 30.12
C ASP A 329 17.68 -10.01 28.80
N ASN A 330 18.04 -11.03 28.04
CA ASN A 330 17.34 -11.49 26.85
C ASN A 330 15.85 -11.80 27.15
N PRO A 331 14.89 -11.37 26.30
CA PRO A 331 13.45 -11.58 26.49
C PRO A 331 13.04 -13.02 26.85
N GLN A 332 13.73 -14.04 26.30
CA GLN A 332 13.41 -15.44 26.61
C GLN A 332 13.78 -15.82 28.05
N ARG A 333 14.93 -15.34 28.56
CA ARG A 333 15.35 -15.55 29.96
C ARG A 333 14.40 -14.82 30.92
N LEU A 334 14.05 -13.56 30.63
CA LEU A 334 13.10 -12.79 31.44
C LEU A 334 11.74 -13.50 31.55
N ALA A 335 11.20 -14.00 30.44
CA ALA A 335 9.94 -14.75 30.45
C ALA A 335 10.06 -16.08 31.24
N GLN A 336 11.19 -16.78 31.14
CA GLN A 336 11.46 -18.03 31.89
C GLN A 336 11.54 -17.81 33.39
N GLU A 337 12.21 -16.73 33.82
CA GLU A 337 12.29 -16.32 35.23
C GLU A 337 10.96 -15.77 35.78
N GLY A 338 9.95 -15.57 34.92
CA GLY A 338 8.66 -14.99 35.31
C GLY A 338 8.68 -13.47 35.47
N LYS A 339 9.73 -12.80 34.98
CA LYS A 339 9.87 -11.33 34.92
C LYS A 339 9.02 -10.75 33.78
N ILE A 340 7.71 -10.92 33.88
CA ILE A 340 6.72 -10.50 32.87
C ILE A 340 5.49 -9.90 33.54
N ALA A 341 4.91 -8.88 32.92
CA ALA A 341 3.66 -8.28 33.34
C ALA A 341 2.54 -9.33 33.30
N ASN A 342 1.82 -9.47 34.43
CA ASN A 342 0.70 -10.38 34.55
C ASN A 342 -0.58 -9.72 34.00
N ILE A 343 -0.75 -9.80 32.68
CA ILE A 343 -1.85 -9.22 31.91
C ILE A 343 -2.36 -10.20 30.83
N PRO A 344 -3.67 -10.27 30.56
CA PRO A 344 -4.20 -11.07 29.47
C PRO A 344 -3.66 -10.60 28.12
N PHE A 345 -3.43 -11.53 27.19
CA PHE A 345 -3.01 -11.20 25.83
C PHE A 345 -3.53 -12.13 24.73
N VAL A 346 -3.59 -11.59 23.52
CA VAL A 346 -3.86 -12.28 22.27
C VAL A 346 -2.61 -12.22 21.40
N ILE A 347 -2.28 -13.31 20.69
CA ILE A 347 -1.17 -13.34 19.74
C ILE A 347 -1.48 -14.20 18.50
N GLY A 348 -1.13 -13.77 17.29
CA GLY A 348 -1.37 -14.56 16.06
C GLY A 348 -0.45 -14.22 14.91
N ILE A 349 -0.59 -14.94 13.80
CA ILE A 349 0.37 -15.05 12.68
C ILE A 349 -0.37 -15.40 11.35
N VAL A 350 0.17 -15.13 10.16
CA VAL A 350 -0.54 -15.10 8.85
C VAL A 350 -0.14 -16.23 7.86
N THR A 351 -1.11 -16.91 7.21
CA THR A 351 -0.92 -18.26 6.61
C THR A 351 -1.93 -18.79 5.51
N PRO A 352 -1.75 -19.95 4.83
CA PRO A 352 -2.72 -20.52 3.86
C PRO A 352 -3.56 -21.75 4.37
N PRO A 353 -4.52 -22.32 3.59
CA PRO A 353 -5.76 -22.89 4.14
C PRO A 353 -5.80 -24.43 4.37
N VAL A 354 -6.68 -24.85 5.28
CA VAL A 354 -6.91 -26.25 5.68
C VAL A 354 -7.69 -27.10 4.65
N CYS A 355 -7.15 -28.25 4.25
CA CYS A 355 -7.86 -29.25 3.45
C CYS A 355 -8.82 -30.16 4.26
N ILE A 356 -10.10 -30.24 3.84
CA ILE A 356 -11.08 -31.20 4.39
C ILE A 356 -11.02 -32.54 3.64
N SER A 357 -10.29 -33.52 4.17
CA SER A 357 -10.57 -34.95 3.89
C SER A 357 -10.06 -35.90 4.98
N THR A 358 -10.92 -36.25 5.94
CA THR A 358 -10.74 -37.42 6.82
C THR A 358 -11.11 -38.72 6.09
N PRO A 359 -10.67 -39.93 6.52
CA PRO A 359 -10.05 -40.25 7.82
C PRO A 359 -8.85 -41.23 7.80
N HIS A 360 -7.74 -40.92 8.48
CA HIS A 360 -6.96 -41.84 9.36
C HIS A 360 -5.72 -41.14 9.97
N LEU A 361 -5.95 -40.31 10.99
CA LEU A 361 -4.98 -39.87 12.02
C LEU A 361 -3.49 -39.77 11.61
N ARG A 362 -3.17 -38.84 10.71
CA ARG A 362 -1.89 -38.12 10.69
C ARG A 362 -2.14 -36.63 10.44
N ASP A 363 -1.43 -35.82 11.21
CA ASP A 363 -1.05 -34.42 10.99
C ASP A 363 -2.10 -33.53 10.31
N VAL A 364 -2.80 -32.74 11.12
CA VAL A 364 -3.72 -31.69 10.65
C VAL A 364 -2.89 -30.56 10.06
N GLY A 365 -3.02 -30.35 8.75
CA GLY A 365 -2.45 -29.21 8.05
C GLY A 365 -3.03 -27.90 8.58
N ALA A 366 -2.14 -27.01 8.99
CA ALA A 366 -2.39 -25.59 9.18
C ALA A 366 -1.07 -24.92 8.81
N CYS A 367 -1.08 -24.21 7.69
CA CYS A 367 0.12 -23.66 7.09
C CYS A 367 0.52 -22.34 7.74
N GLU A 368 1.66 -21.72 7.34
CA GLU A 368 2.44 -20.79 8.22
C GLU A 368 3.36 -19.79 7.47
N ASP A 369 2.85 -18.89 6.62
CA ASP A 369 3.62 -18.28 5.51
C ASP A 369 4.37 -16.95 5.77
N GLU A 370 4.58 -16.55 7.02
CA GLU A 370 5.31 -15.31 7.41
C GLU A 370 6.62 -15.03 6.66
N GLY A 371 7.42 -16.07 6.40
CA GLY A 371 8.77 -15.90 5.86
C GLY A 371 8.83 -15.63 4.35
N THR A 372 7.73 -15.75 3.62
CA THR A 372 7.75 -15.69 2.13
C THR A 372 8.17 -14.31 1.63
N LEU A 373 7.60 -13.24 2.19
CA LEU A 373 7.98 -11.85 1.88
C LEU A 373 9.48 -11.60 2.10
N PHE A 374 10.02 -12.03 3.24
CA PHE A 374 11.43 -11.83 3.59
C PHE A 374 12.37 -12.67 2.72
N SER A 375 11.97 -13.88 2.34
CA SER A 375 12.75 -14.75 1.47
C SER A 375 12.84 -14.27 0.02
N LEU A 376 12.01 -13.30 -0.42
CA LEU A 376 12.20 -12.63 -1.71
C LEU A 376 13.51 -11.82 -1.75
N ALA A 377 14.06 -11.41 -0.60
CA ALA A 377 15.39 -10.81 -0.51
C ALA A 377 16.53 -11.81 -0.80
N ASN A 378 16.23 -13.10 -0.78
CA ASN A 378 17.19 -14.20 -0.99
C ASN A 378 17.08 -14.84 -2.39
N LEU A 379 16.38 -14.25 -3.35
CA LEU A 379 16.26 -14.79 -4.72
C LEU A 379 17.57 -14.83 -5.52
N ASN A 380 18.66 -14.25 -5.00
CA ASN A 380 20.02 -14.44 -5.53
C ASN A 380 20.70 -15.73 -5.03
N ILE A 381 20.10 -16.45 -4.06
CA ILE A 381 20.55 -17.77 -3.61
C ILE A 381 20.14 -18.81 -4.65
N THR A 382 21.09 -19.09 -5.56
CA THR A 382 21.02 -20.15 -6.58
C THR A 382 21.76 -21.41 -6.19
N PHE A 383 22.27 -21.47 -4.95
CA PHE A 383 22.88 -22.64 -4.33
C PHE A 383 21.89 -23.83 -4.27
N VAL A 384 22.44 -25.06 -4.31
CA VAL A 384 21.65 -26.30 -4.46
C VAL A 384 22.09 -27.41 -3.50
N THR A 385 22.97 -27.11 -2.55
CA THR A 385 23.50 -28.08 -1.59
C THR A 385 23.18 -27.71 -0.14
N ASP A 386 23.01 -28.74 0.68
CA ASP A 386 22.82 -28.60 2.13
C ASP A 386 24.01 -27.91 2.81
N GLU A 387 25.22 -28.09 2.28
CA GLU A 387 26.43 -27.40 2.74
C GLU A 387 26.39 -25.88 2.50
N GLU A 388 25.86 -25.42 1.36
CA GLU A 388 25.75 -24.00 1.03
C GLU A 388 24.64 -23.31 1.85
N PHE A 389 23.48 -23.96 2.01
CA PHE A 389 22.43 -23.47 2.91
C PHE A 389 22.90 -23.47 4.37
N ALA A 390 23.62 -24.49 4.82
CA ALA A 390 24.24 -24.52 6.15
C ALA A 390 25.25 -23.38 6.35
N ALA A 391 26.05 -23.06 5.33
CA ALA A 391 26.98 -21.94 5.38
C ALA A 391 26.25 -20.58 5.45
N TYR A 392 25.14 -20.41 4.71
CA TYR A 392 24.30 -19.21 4.84
C TYR A 392 23.71 -19.08 6.25
N VAL A 393 23.04 -20.13 6.76
CA VAL A 393 22.40 -20.12 8.08
C VAL A 393 23.43 -19.92 9.20
N ALA A 394 24.60 -20.55 9.11
CA ALA A 394 25.68 -20.31 10.07
C ALA A 394 26.18 -18.86 10.00
N ASN A 395 26.61 -18.37 8.82
CA ASN A 395 27.23 -17.05 8.70
C ASN A 395 26.25 -15.89 8.98
N VAL A 396 24.97 -16.04 8.62
CA VAL A 396 23.97 -14.96 8.71
C VAL A 396 23.15 -15.02 10.00
N TYR A 397 22.78 -16.20 10.50
CA TYR A 397 21.87 -16.31 11.66
C TYR A 397 22.56 -16.82 12.93
N PHE A 398 23.52 -17.74 12.81
CA PHE A 398 24.08 -18.45 13.97
C PHE A 398 25.61 -18.64 13.89
N PRO A 399 26.43 -17.57 13.82
CA PRO A 399 27.88 -17.68 13.60
C PRO A 399 28.63 -18.36 14.77
N ASP A 400 28.05 -18.28 15.98
CA ASP A 400 28.58 -18.89 17.21
C ASP A 400 28.11 -20.36 17.41
N ALA A 401 27.24 -20.92 16.55
CA ALA A 401 26.59 -22.21 16.81
C ALA A 401 27.45 -23.44 16.45
N PRO A 402 27.39 -24.54 17.24
CA PRO A 402 28.03 -25.81 16.89
C PRO A 402 27.52 -26.36 15.55
N LYS A 403 28.41 -27.01 14.79
CA LYS A 403 28.06 -27.57 13.46
C LYS A 403 26.93 -28.60 13.57
N GLU A 404 26.89 -29.35 14.66
CA GLU A 404 25.86 -30.34 14.99
C GLU A 404 24.47 -29.71 15.07
N ASN A 405 24.37 -28.48 15.62
CA ASN A 405 23.12 -27.74 15.68
C ASN A 405 22.66 -27.29 14.28
N VAL A 406 23.59 -26.78 13.45
CA VAL A 406 23.28 -26.39 12.07
C VAL A 406 22.85 -27.62 11.26
N THR A 407 23.54 -28.75 11.39
CA THR A 407 23.13 -30.02 10.78
C THR A 407 21.76 -30.50 11.28
N ARG A 408 21.38 -30.28 12.55
CA ARG A 408 20.03 -30.59 13.03
C ARG A 408 18.98 -29.64 12.45
N LEU A 409 19.30 -28.37 12.22
CA LEU A 409 18.41 -27.42 11.51
C LEU A 409 18.10 -27.93 10.09
N LEU A 410 19.10 -28.42 9.34
CA LEU A 410 18.89 -29.00 7.99
C LEU A 410 17.91 -30.18 7.97
N GLN A 411 17.84 -30.95 9.06
CA GLN A 411 16.92 -32.09 9.18
C GLN A 411 15.48 -31.69 9.52
N LEU A 412 15.31 -30.50 10.11
CA LEU A 412 14.02 -29.93 10.48
C LEU A 412 13.45 -29.06 9.36
N TYR A 413 14.34 -28.41 8.59
CA TYR A 413 14.05 -27.70 7.35
C TYR A 413 14.80 -28.39 6.20
N PRO A 414 14.26 -29.46 5.59
CA PRO A 414 14.89 -30.14 4.45
C PRO A 414 14.73 -29.34 3.16
N SER A 415 15.59 -29.60 2.16
CA SER A 415 15.57 -28.99 0.82
C SER A 415 14.41 -29.46 -0.09
N ASN A 416 13.39 -30.13 0.46
CA ASN A 416 12.21 -30.55 -0.30
C ASN A 416 11.19 -29.39 -0.37
N PRO A 417 10.96 -28.76 -1.55
CA PRO A 417 10.09 -27.59 -1.65
C PRO A 417 8.62 -27.88 -1.26
N ALA A 418 8.17 -29.13 -1.39
CA ALA A 418 6.83 -29.55 -0.99
C ALA A 418 6.54 -29.48 0.52
N VAL A 419 7.55 -29.27 1.37
CA VAL A 419 7.38 -29.03 2.81
C VAL A 419 7.91 -27.66 3.26
N GLY A 420 8.20 -26.76 2.32
CA GLY A 420 8.56 -25.36 2.58
C GLY A 420 7.40 -24.39 2.30
N SER A 421 7.59 -23.11 2.62
CA SER A 421 6.59 -22.05 2.49
C SER A 421 6.67 -21.33 1.12
N PRO A 422 5.58 -20.99 0.39
CA PRO A 422 4.17 -21.16 0.73
C PRO A 422 3.79 -22.62 0.98
N PHE A 423 3.30 -22.93 2.17
CA PHE A 423 3.09 -24.32 2.58
C PHE A 423 1.85 -24.93 1.89
N GLU A 424 1.76 -26.26 1.86
CA GLU A 424 0.75 -27.07 1.12
C GLU A 424 0.66 -26.83 -0.41
N THR A 425 1.40 -25.88 -1.00
CA THR A 425 1.46 -25.66 -2.46
C THR A 425 2.36 -26.65 -3.24
N GLY A 426 2.93 -27.65 -2.58
CA GLY A 426 3.85 -28.61 -3.21
C GLY A 426 5.10 -27.93 -3.75
N ASP A 427 5.51 -28.28 -4.98
CA ASP A 427 6.68 -27.67 -5.65
C ASP A 427 6.36 -26.28 -6.26
N GLN A 428 5.11 -25.82 -6.20
CA GLN A 428 4.73 -24.50 -6.72
C GLN A 428 5.40 -23.37 -5.90
N PHE A 429 5.67 -22.27 -6.59
CA PHE A 429 6.29 -21.05 -6.05
C PHE A 429 7.71 -21.24 -5.47
N ALA A 430 8.40 -22.33 -5.84
CA ALA A 430 9.84 -22.47 -5.61
C ALA A 430 10.64 -21.57 -6.58
N PHE A 431 10.63 -20.25 -6.33
CA PHE A 431 11.27 -19.25 -7.20
C PHE A 431 12.78 -19.45 -7.35
N THR A 432 13.42 -19.94 -6.29
CA THR A 432 14.75 -20.58 -6.29
C THR A 432 14.67 -21.90 -5.52
N PRO A 433 15.67 -22.81 -5.62
CA PRO A 433 15.66 -24.10 -4.93
C PRO A 433 15.45 -23.98 -3.41
N GLU A 434 16.12 -23.01 -2.78
CA GLU A 434 16.07 -22.83 -1.33
C GLU A 434 15.01 -21.80 -0.87
N TYR A 435 14.35 -21.05 -1.76
CA TYR A 435 13.35 -20.01 -1.38
C TYR A 435 12.31 -20.53 -0.39
N LYS A 436 11.71 -21.69 -0.67
CA LYS A 436 10.65 -22.23 0.20
C LYS A 436 11.15 -22.72 1.56
N ARG A 437 12.41 -23.17 1.60
CA ARG A 437 13.10 -23.64 2.80
C ARG A 437 13.51 -22.46 3.68
N LEU A 438 13.99 -21.39 3.07
CA LEU A 438 14.29 -20.12 3.72
C LEU A 438 13.01 -19.51 4.32
N ALA A 439 11.91 -19.48 3.57
CA ALA A 439 10.65 -18.92 4.04
C ALA A 439 10.11 -19.70 5.26
N ALA A 440 10.15 -21.04 5.22
CA ALA A 440 9.80 -21.88 6.36
C ALA A 440 10.66 -21.60 7.60
N PHE A 441 11.99 -21.52 7.43
CA PHE A 441 12.93 -21.23 8.53
C PHE A 441 12.74 -19.81 9.09
N GLN A 442 12.64 -18.79 8.23
CA GLN A 442 12.50 -17.38 8.62
C GLN A 442 11.18 -17.13 9.36
N GLY A 443 10.08 -17.72 8.88
CA GLY A 443 8.77 -17.68 9.54
C GLY A 443 8.80 -18.26 10.96
N ASP A 444 9.40 -19.44 11.12
CA ASP A 444 9.51 -20.05 12.45
C ASP A 444 10.48 -19.31 13.39
N PHE A 445 11.60 -18.82 12.86
CA PHE A 445 12.70 -18.23 13.63
C PHE A 445 12.30 -16.96 14.39
N ILE A 446 11.60 -16.02 13.74
CA ILE A 446 11.15 -14.76 14.35
C ILE A 446 9.72 -14.83 14.89
N PHE A 447 8.81 -15.58 14.25
CA PHE A 447 7.38 -15.47 14.54
C PHE A 447 6.85 -16.70 15.30
N HIS A 448 6.80 -17.88 14.68
CA HIS A 448 6.07 -19.02 15.28
C HIS A 448 6.77 -19.61 16.51
N ALA A 449 8.11 -19.70 16.54
CA ALA A 449 8.81 -20.22 17.72
C ALA A 449 8.73 -19.25 18.91
N PRO A 450 9.01 -17.94 18.77
CA PRO A 450 8.79 -16.97 19.86
C PRO A 450 7.32 -16.85 20.32
N ARG A 451 6.33 -16.95 19.41
CA ARG A 451 4.90 -17.02 19.79
C ARG A 451 4.62 -18.20 20.71
N ARG A 452 4.96 -19.42 20.28
CA ARG A 452 4.69 -20.66 21.03
C ARG A 452 5.42 -20.70 22.35
N PHE A 453 6.67 -20.27 22.38
CA PHE A 453 7.44 -20.13 23.60
C PHE A 453 6.71 -19.28 24.65
N LEU A 454 6.18 -18.12 24.24
CA LEU A 454 5.45 -17.23 25.13
C LEU A 454 4.11 -17.84 25.57
N LEU A 455 3.38 -18.49 24.67
CA LEU A 455 2.12 -19.18 24.97
C LEU A 455 2.30 -20.36 25.95
N ASP A 456 3.19 -21.30 25.65
CA ASP A 456 3.46 -22.49 26.48
C ASP A 456 3.93 -22.11 27.89
N LEU A 457 4.62 -20.97 28.01
CA LEU A 457 5.20 -20.47 29.25
C LEU A 457 4.24 -19.61 30.09
N GLN A 458 3.20 -19.02 29.50
CA GLN A 458 2.28 -18.10 30.19
C GLN A 458 0.85 -18.62 30.34
N ALA A 459 0.43 -19.59 29.53
CA ALA A 459 -0.87 -20.24 29.68
C ALA A 459 -1.04 -20.88 31.08
N GLY A 460 -2.16 -20.58 31.73
CA GLY A 460 -2.45 -21.03 33.10
C GLY A 460 -1.79 -20.19 34.20
N LYS A 461 -0.86 -19.27 33.88
CA LYS A 461 -0.47 -18.14 34.76
C LYS A 461 -1.39 -16.95 34.54
N GLN A 462 -1.72 -16.69 33.26
CA GLN A 462 -2.57 -15.60 32.78
C GLN A 462 -3.46 -16.08 31.62
N THR A 463 -4.50 -15.31 31.29
CA THR A 463 -5.40 -15.62 30.17
C THR A 463 -4.73 -15.26 28.86
N VAL A 464 -4.25 -16.28 28.14
CA VAL A 464 -3.59 -16.11 26.83
C VAL A 464 -4.39 -16.80 25.74
N ARG A 465 -4.45 -16.20 24.56
CA ARG A 465 -5.15 -16.71 23.38
C ARG A 465 -4.26 -16.62 22.15
N SER A 466 -4.41 -17.58 21.24
CA SER A 466 -3.68 -17.58 19.97
C SER A 466 -4.65 -17.56 18.78
N PHE A 467 -4.25 -16.93 17.67
CA PHE A 467 -4.90 -17.09 16.37
C PHE A 467 -3.90 -17.43 15.25
N LEU A 468 -4.46 -17.71 14.07
CA LEU A 468 -3.81 -17.87 12.76
C LEU A 468 -4.70 -17.15 11.73
N SER A 469 -4.16 -16.42 10.76
CA SER A 469 -4.95 -15.65 9.79
C SER A 469 -4.71 -16.11 8.37
N GLU A 470 -5.75 -16.67 7.73
CA GLU A 470 -5.65 -17.26 6.40
C GLU A 470 -6.32 -16.43 5.28
N ARG A 471 -6.43 -15.11 5.48
CA ARG A 471 -7.10 -14.20 4.55
C ARG A 471 -6.13 -13.35 3.75
N ASN A 472 -6.62 -12.86 2.61
CA ASN A 472 -5.91 -11.91 1.75
C ASN A 472 -4.58 -12.48 1.23
N LYS A 473 -4.59 -13.76 0.79
CA LYS A 473 -3.41 -14.43 0.23
C LYS A 473 -2.97 -13.73 -1.04
N VAL A 474 -1.65 -13.57 -1.17
CA VAL A 474 -1.00 -13.02 -2.35
C VAL A 474 -0.44 -14.16 -3.19
N THR A 475 -0.71 -14.19 -4.49
CA THR A 475 -0.25 -15.29 -5.38
C THR A 475 1.27 -15.41 -5.33
N GLY A 476 1.77 -16.58 -4.92
CA GLY A 476 3.20 -16.86 -4.80
C GLY A 476 3.84 -16.57 -3.43
N MET A 477 3.11 -15.92 -2.51
CA MET A 477 3.54 -15.72 -1.11
C MET A 477 2.60 -16.33 -0.08
N GLY A 478 1.38 -16.74 -0.46
CA GLY A 478 0.35 -17.16 0.49
C GLY A 478 -0.21 -15.96 1.25
N ALA A 479 -0.86 -16.16 2.39
CA ALA A 479 -1.14 -15.06 3.30
C ALA A 479 0.16 -14.80 4.06
N THR A 480 0.90 -13.81 3.58
CA THR A 480 2.25 -13.51 4.06
C THR A 480 2.20 -12.47 5.19
N HIS A 481 3.37 -12.10 5.71
CA HIS A 481 3.51 -11.05 6.70
C HIS A 481 2.70 -9.79 6.31
N THR A 482 1.92 -9.25 7.26
CA THR A 482 1.02 -8.09 7.12
C THR A 482 -0.32 -8.28 6.36
N THR A 483 -0.68 -9.46 5.83
CA THR A 483 -1.99 -9.61 5.13
C THR A 483 -3.19 -9.74 6.07
N GLU A 484 -2.98 -9.95 7.38
CA GLU A 484 -4.03 -9.90 8.41
C GLU A 484 -4.50 -8.47 8.69
N LEU A 485 -3.61 -7.47 8.53
CA LEU A 485 -3.90 -6.05 8.77
C LEU A 485 -5.20 -5.57 8.09
N ALA A 486 -5.54 -6.10 6.92
CA ALA A 486 -6.75 -5.71 6.23
C ALA A 486 -8.04 -6.11 6.99
N ASN A 487 -8.05 -7.27 7.67
CA ASN A 487 -9.21 -7.80 8.41
C ASN A 487 -9.41 -7.12 9.79
N VAL A 488 -8.45 -6.31 10.23
CA VAL A 488 -8.48 -5.55 11.50
C VAL A 488 -8.54 -4.02 11.31
N PHE A 489 -8.09 -3.50 10.16
CA PHE A 489 -8.18 -2.06 9.84
C PHE A 489 -9.28 -1.68 8.83
N PHE A 490 -9.91 -2.61 8.12
CA PHE A 490 -11.05 -2.33 7.22
C PHE A 490 -12.37 -2.95 7.71
N GLY A 491 -12.44 -3.32 8.99
CA GLY A 491 -13.61 -3.97 9.58
C GLY A 491 -13.58 -5.50 9.42
N GLY A 492 -14.55 -6.18 10.04
CA GLY A 492 -14.67 -7.64 10.03
C GLY A 492 -14.51 -8.28 11.42
N ASP A 493 -14.54 -9.61 11.46
CA ASP A 493 -14.54 -10.40 12.69
C ASP A 493 -13.31 -10.18 13.59
N MET A 494 -12.11 -9.99 13.02
CA MET A 494 -10.89 -9.68 13.78
C MET A 494 -10.96 -8.29 14.42
N THR A 495 -11.53 -7.31 13.72
CA THR A 495 -11.84 -5.99 14.29
C THR A 495 -12.80 -6.13 15.48
N ASP A 496 -13.85 -6.94 15.35
CA ASP A 496 -14.85 -7.13 16.40
C ASP A 496 -14.30 -7.90 17.61
N PHE A 497 -13.43 -8.91 17.38
CA PHE A 497 -12.71 -9.63 18.44
C PHE A 497 -11.72 -8.71 19.18
N LEU A 498 -10.98 -7.85 18.45
CA LEU A 498 -10.08 -6.84 19.02
C LEU A 498 -10.86 -5.86 19.90
N VAL A 499 -11.94 -5.27 19.39
CA VAL A 499 -12.79 -4.33 20.13
C VAL A 499 -13.35 -4.97 21.41
N ARG A 500 -13.87 -6.21 21.33
CA ARG A 500 -14.33 -6.96 22.51
C ARG A 500 -13.22 -7.16 23.53
N PHE A 501 -12.04 -7.59 23.10
CA PHE A 501 -10.90 -7.77 23.99
C PHE A 501 -10.43 -6.46 24.64
N VAL A 502 -10.36 -5.36 23.86
CA VAL A 502 -10.04 -4.00 24.32
C VAL A 502 -11.04 -3.53 25.38
N GLN A 503 -12.33 -3.87 25.26
CA GLN A 503 -13.37 -3.53 26.24
C GLN A 503 -13.36 -4.46 27.48
N THR A 504 -13.44 -5.77 27.29
CA THR A 504 -13.81 -6.75 28.33
C THR A 504 -12.64 -7.57 28.89
N LEU A 505 -11.49 -7.57 28.21
CA LEU A 505 -10.38 -8.54 28.37
C LEU A 505 -10.67 -9.96 27.85
N ASP A 506 -11.74 -10.15 27.07
CA ASP A 506 -12.05 -11.38 26.36
C ASP A 506 -12.59 -11.06 24.95
N PRO A 507 -12.06 -11.67 23.86
CA PRO A 507 -12.61 -11.46 22.52
C PRO A 507 -14.01 -12.09 22.34
N ASN A 508 -14.44 -13.00 23.22
CA ASN A 508 -15.75 -13.64 23.11
C ASN A 508 -16.91 -12.70 23.46
N GLY A 509 -18.06 -12.92 22.83
CA GLY A 509 -19.32 -12.22 23.14
C GLY A 509 -20.21 -11.90 21.95
N GLY A 510 -19.65 -11.94 20.73
CA GLY A 510 -20.39 -11.83 19.47
C GLY A 510 -21.05 -13.14 19.03
N THR A 511 -21.42 -13.22 17.75
CA THR A 511 -22.14 -14.35 17.14
C THR A 511 -21.21 -15.44 16.55
N GLU A 512 -19.90 -15.28 16.68
CA GLU A 512 -18.89 -16.14 16.06
C GLU A 512 -18.58 -17.39 16.90
N ILE A 513 -17.67 -18.23 16.40
CA ILE A 513 -17.15 -19.38 17.14
C ILE A 513 -16.42 -18.93 18.42
N HIS A 514 -16.57 -19.71 19.49
CA HIS A 514 -15.90 -19.44 20.76
C HIS A 514 -14.37 -19.54 20.63
N TRP A 515 -13.66 -18.49 21.04
CA TRP A 515 -12.19 -18.45 21.05
C TRP A 515 -11.65 -19.05 22.36
N PRO A 516 -11.09 -20.28 22.34
CA PRO A 516 -10.58 -20.94 23.54
C PRO A 516 -9.36 -20.21 24.10
N ALA A 517 -9.18 -20.28 25.43
CA ALA A 517 -7.90 -19.96 26.05
C ALA A 517 -6.86 -21.05 25.71
N TYR A 518 -5.61 -20.66 25.50
CA TYR A 518 -4.54 -21.59 25.14
C TYR A 518 -4.24 -22.58 26.26
N ASN A 519 -3.91 -23.82 25.90
CA ASN A 519 -3.61 -24.90 26.83
C ASN A 519 -2.44 -25.75 26.31
N PRO A 520 -1.25 -25.72 26.92
CA PRO A 520 -0.07 -26.46 26.45
C PRO A 520 -0.23 -27.98 26.36
N LYS A 521 -1.26 -28.54 27.03
CA LYS A 521 -1.60 -29.98 27.01
C LYS A 521 -2.54 -30.36 25.86
N SER A 522 -3.16 -29.37 25.23
CA SER A 522 -4.08 -29.50 24.09
C SER A 522 -4.12 -28.15 23.38
N PRO A 523 -3.02 -27.76 22.70
CA PRO A 523 -2.85 -26.39 22.22
C PRO A 523 -3.80 -26.13 21.04
N GLN A 524 -4.57 -25.04 21.14
CA GLN A 524 -5.62 -24.67 20.19
C GLN A 524 -5.59 -23.16 19.92
N LEU A 525 -5.98 -22.77 18.71
CA LEU A 525 -6.10 -21.38 18.27
C LEU A 525 -7.34 -21.21 17.37
N ILE A 526 -7.77 -19.97 17.12
CA ILE A 526 -8.73 -19.67 16.04
C ILE A 526 -7.97 -19.46 14.73
N ALA A 527 -8.41 -20.10 13.64
CA ALA A 527 -8.01 -19.76 12.28
C ALA A 527 -9.08 -18.88 11.61
N PHE A 528 -8.67 -17.72 11.08
CA PHE A 528 -9.49 -16.87 10.21
C PHE A 528 -9.36 -17.36 8.77
N VAL A 529 -10.22 -18.29 8.35
CA VAL A 529 -10.14 -18.94 7.03
C VAL A 529 -10.57 -17.95 5.94
N GLU A 530 -10.17 -18.21 4.69
CA GLU A 530 -10.55 -17.40 3.52
C GLU A 530 -12.04 -17.52 3.16
N GLY A 531 -12.67 -16.38 2.87
CA GLY A 531 -14.13 -16.22 2.67
C GLY A 531 -14.71 -15.17 3.63
N ASP A 532 -16.03 -14.90 3.51
CA ASP A 532 -16.68 -13.75 4.17
C ASP A 532 -16.56 -13.75 5.71
N THR A 533 -16.86 -14.87 6.37
CA THR A 533 -16.70 -15.05 7.83
C THR A 533 -16.30 -16.47 8.31
N PRO A 534 -15.58 -17.33 7.55
CA PRO A 534 -15.26 -18.66 8.03
C PRO A 534 -14.18 -18.59 9.12
N LEU A 535 -14.52 -19.13 10.28
CA LEU A 535 -13.70 -19.18 11.49
C LEU A 535 -13.70 -20.61 12.01
N THR A 536 -12.52 -21.17 12.31
CA THR A 536 -12.40 -22.53 12.85
C THR A 536 -11.50 -22.56 14.08
N VAL A 537 -11.58 -23.63 14.88
CA VAL A 537 -10.64 -23.88 15.99
C VAL A 537 -9.79 -25.09 15.61
N ILE A 538 -8.48 -24.87 15.48
CA ILE A 538 -7.51 -25.87 15.01
C ILE A 538 -6.39 -26.10 16.05
N PRO A 539 -5.69 -27.26 16.00
CA PRO A 539 -4.59 -27.54 16.92
C PRO A 539 -3.32 -26.75 16.54
N ASP A 540 -2.64 -26.19 17.53
CA ASP A 540 -1.35 -25.52 17.36
C ASP A 540 -0.19 -26.51 17.62
N ASN A 541 -0.01 -27.47 16.70
CA ASN A 541 0.99 -28.55 16.80
C ASN A 541 1.85 -28.76 15.54
N PHE A 542 1.49 -28.14 14.42
CA PHE A 542 2.27 -28.04 13.17
C PHE A 542 3.75 -27.70 13.42
N ARG A 543 4.71 -28.33 12.72
CA ARG A 543 6.18 -28.15 12.88
C ARG A 543 6.76 -28.08 14.32
N LYS A 544 6.05 -28.54 15.36
CA LYS A 544 6.41 -28.27 16.78
C LYS A 544 7.88 -28.58 17.13
N GLU A 545 8.46 -29.67 16.62
CA GLU A 545 9.87 -30.02 16.90
C GLU A 545 10.86 -28.96 16.40
N ALA A 546 10.59 -28.34 15.24
CA ALA A 546 11.48 -27.32 14.67
C ALA A 546 11.47 -26.04 15.51
N ASN A 547 10.28 -25.56 15.86
CA ASN A 547 10.08 -24.41 16.73
C ASN A 547 10.67 -24.66 18.13
N GLU A 548 10.52 -25.87 18.66
CA GLU A 548 11.14 -26.29 19.93
C GLU A 548 12.67 -26.39 19.88
N PHE A 549 13.27 -26.59 18.71
CA PHE A 549 14.73 -26.66 18.53
C PHE A 549 15.36 -25.28 18.29
N LEU A 550 14.62 -24.35 17.68
CA LEU A 550 15.08 -22.97 17.48
C LEU A 550 15.36 -22.28 18.82
N LEU A 551 14.53 -22.50 19.85
CA LEU A 551 14.51 -21.74 21.12
C LEU A 551 15.69 -22.00 22.10
N VAL A 552 15.92 -21.06 23.03
CA VAL A 552 16.91 -21.20 24.11
C VAL A 552 16.49 -22.30 25.09
N LYS A 553 17.22 -23.41 25.12
CA LYS A 553 17.03 -24.55 26.05
C LYS A 553 18.28 -24.78 26.93
N GLU A 554 18.59 -23.82 27.80
CA GLU A 554 19.52 -24.07 28.92
C GLU A 554 18.80 -24.76 30.10
N PRO A 555 19.48 -25.66 30.83
CA PRO A 555 18.90 -26.33 31.99
C PRO A 555 18.84 -25.40 33.21
N CYS A 556 17.64 -25.23 33.78
CA CYS A 556 17.45 -24.51 35.05
C CYS A 556 18.24 -25.20 36.18
N THR A 557 19.41 -24.67 36.54
CA THR A 557 20.32 -25.21 37.56
C THR A 557 19.87 -24.85 38.98
N ALA A 558 18.73 -25.43 39.38
CA ALA A 558 18.26 -25.36 40.77
C ALA A 558 19.33 -25.92 41.73
N THR A 559 19.65 -25.16 42.78
CA THR A 559 20.81 -25.40 43.66
C THR A 559 20.57 -26.47 44.73
N THR A 560 20.38 -27.73 44.32
CA THR A 560 20.38 -28.90 45.23
C THR A 560 21.02 -30.15 44.60
N PRO A 561 21.75 -30.99 45.37
CA PRO A 561 22.33 -32.23 44.87
C PRO A 561 21.27 -33.33 44.65
N PRO A 562 21.48 -34.26 43.70
CA PRO A 562 20.43 -35.16 43.23
C PRO A 562 20.21 -36.40 44.09
N VAL A 563 18.95 -36.85 44.14
CA VAL A 563 18.57 -38.24 44.43
C VAL A 563 17.87 -38.80 43.18
N SER A 564 18.12 -40.07 42.86
CA SER A 564 17.96 -40.59 41.50
C SER A 564 16.52 -40.88 41.06
N SER A 565 16.18 -40.45 39.84
CA SER A 565 15.39 -41.24 38.89
C SER A 565 15.85 -40.93 37.45
N ARG A 566 15.63 -41.86 36.51
CA ARG A 566 16.04 -41.69 35.10
C ARG A 566 14.97 -40.95 34.31
N ALA A 567 15.29 -39.75 33.83
CA ALA A 567 14.67 -39.15 32.65
C ALA A 567 15.78 -38.82 31.64
N THR A 568 15.56 -39.09 30.36
CA THR A 568 16.51 -38.76 29.29
C THR A 568 16.36 -37.28 28.93
N ALA A 569 17.31 -36.46 29.38
CA ALA A 569 17.38 -35.05 28.99
C ALA A 569 17.81 -34.92 27.52
N VAL A 570 16.99 -34.27 26.71
CA VAL A 570 17.34 -33.86 25.34
C VAL A 570 17.93 -32.45 25.43
N THR A 571 19.26 -32.36 25.48
CA THR A 571 19.99 -31.08 25.44
C THR A 571 20.30 -30.72 24.00
N GLY A 572 19.64 -29.68 23.47
CA GLY A 572 19.85 -29.20 22.11
C GLY A 572 18.85 -28.09 21.76
N GLY A 573 19.36 -26.87 21.64
CA GLY A 573 18.65 -25.71 21.10
C GLY A 573 19.66 -24.80 20.41
N LEU A 574 19.24 -23.99 19.43
CA LEU A 574 20.16 -23.28 18.54
C LEU A 574 20.92 -22.11 19.18
N TYR A 575 20.27 -21.34 20.05
CA TYR A 575 20.84 -20.15 20.67
C TYR A 575 21.85 -20.46 21.78
N TYR A 576 23.11 -20.71 21.40
CA TYR A 576 24.25 -20.64 22.31
C TYR A 576 24.64 -19.17 22.54
N TYR A 577 24.37 -18.65 23.74
CA TYR A 577 24.90 -17.37 24.20
C TYR A 577 26.02 -17.62 25.22
N TYR A 578 27.25 -17.23 24.88
CA TYR A 578 28.40 -17.37 25.79
C TYR A 578 28.31 -16.32 26.91
N ASP A 579 28.03 -16.76 28.14
CA ASP A 579 28.12 -15.89 29.32
C ASP A 579 29.59 -15.57 29.65
N SER A 580 29.91 -14.28 29.75
CA SER A 580 31.19 -13.79 30.27
C SER A 580 30.97 -13.22 31.68
N SER A 581 30.71 -14.16 32.60
CA SER A 581 30.18 -13.92 33.96
C SER A 581 30.66 -12.65 34.67
N PHE A 582 29.70 -11.87 35.18
CA PHE A 582 29.95 -10.68 36.00
C PHE A 582 30.44 -11.07 37.42
N SER A 583 31.70 -11.52 37.51
CA SER A 583 32.40 -11.85 38.75
C SER A 583 32.64 -10.59 39.60
N SER A 584 31.63 -10.18 40.37
CA SER A 584 31.75 -9.08 41.33
C SER A 584 32.69 -9.44 42.48
N ASN A 585 33.87 -8.81 42.53
CA ASN A 585 34.83 -8.99 43.61
C ASN A 585 35.22 -7.64 44.21
N SER A 586 34.59 -7.30 45.33
CA SER A 586 34.64 -5.95 45.89
C SER A 586 35.92 -5.66 46.67
N ARG A 587 36.46 -4.44 46.50
CA ARG A 587 37.31 -3.78 47.50
C ARG A 587 36.85 -2.35 47.73
N GLN A 588 37.01 -1.88 48.96
CA GLN A 588 36.24 -0.76 49.50
C GLN A 588 36.98 0.58 49.44
N SER A 589 36.29 1.60 48.93
CA SER A 589 36.35 2.99 49.43
C SER A 589 37.68 3.78 49.23
N PRO A 590 37.72 5.11 49.51
CA PRO A 590 36.64 6.01 49.90
C PRO A 590 36.44 7.23 48.97
N ARG A 591 35.34 7.95 49.21
CA ARG A 591 35.04 9.28 48.63
C ARG A 591 36.02 10.35 49.16
N PRO A 592 36.14 11.48 48.45
CA PRO A 592 36.06 12.80 49.09
C PRO A 592 34.68 13.46 48.86
N ARG A 593 34.27 14.32 49.81
CA ARG A 593 33.16 15.28 49.64
C ARG A 593 33.76 16.66 49.35
N THR A 594 33.09 17.45 48.53
CA THR A 594 33.18 18.93 48.58
C THR A 594 31.75 19.51 48.56
N LEU A 595 31.58 20.74 49.04
CA LEU A 595 30.30 21.34 49.43
C LEU A 595 30.36 22.87 49.18
N VAL A 596 29.20 23.54 49.07
CA VAL A 596 29.01 25.02 48.97
C VAL A 596 29.65 25.65 47.68
N VAL A 597 29.30 26.84 47.17
CA VAL A 597 28.49 27.98 47.65
C VAL A 597 27.56 28.54 46.55
N VAL A 598 26.45 29.17 46.97
CA VAL A 598 25.53 29.99 46.16
C VAL A 598 26.12 31.39 45.91
N LEU A 599 25.78 32.03 44.78
CA LEU A 599 25.75 33.50 44.70
C LEU A 599 24.65 34.03 43.77
N HIS A 600 24.07 35.18 44.13
CA HIS A 600 22.99 35.88 43.46
C HIS A 600 23.51 37.20 42.86
N ALA A 601 22.93 37.67 41.76
CA ALA A 601 22.98 39.07 41.34
C ALA A 601 21.70 39.45 40.58
N LEU A 602 21.25 40.69 40.70
CA LEU A 602 20.00 41.23 40.13
C LEU A 602 20.30 42.50 39.30
N GLY A 603 19.53 42.76 38.24
CA GLY A 603 19.62 43.99 37.43
C GLY A 603 18.49 44.10 36.40
N VAL A 604 17.73 45.21 36.42
CA VAL A 604 16.39 45.40 35.80
C VAL A 604 16.16 46.94 35.65
N PRO A 605 15.27 47.50 34.80
CA PRO A 605 14.82 47.21 33.41
C PRO A 605 14.99 48.43 32.46
N SER A 606 14.36 48.42 31.27
CA SER A 606 13.79 49.64 30.65
C SER A 606 12.53 49.33 29.82
N LYS A 607 11.46 50.14 30.00
CA LYS A 607 10.24 50.17 29.15
C LYS A 607 10.35 51.25 28.07
N MET A 608 9.56 51.12 26.99
CA MET A 608 8.69 52.22 26.54
C MET A 608 7.46 51.69 25.78
N ASP A 609 6.39 52.50 25.72
CA ASP A 609 5.04 52.14 25.27
C ASP A 609 4.59 53.01 24.06
N ALA A 610 3.44 52.67 23.44
CA ALA A 610 2.43 53.55 22.81
C ALA A 610 2.16 53.58 21.26
N ASN A 611 1.02 52.99 20.90
CA ASN A 611 -0.17 53.58 20.22
C ASN A 611 -0.22 54.01 18.72
N ASN A 612 -1.31 53.54 18.07
CA ASN A 612 -2.22 54.22 17.10
C ASN A 612 -1.65 54.62 15.70
N GLU A 613 -2.46 54.88 14.64
CA GLU A 613 -3.92 55.06 14.50
C GLU A 613 -4.44 54.68 13.08
N GLU A 614 -5.77 54.64 12.89
CA GLU A 614 -6.49 54.48 11.59
C GLU A 614 -7.59 55.57 11.53
N PRO A 615 -7.94 56.19 10.37
CA PRO A 615 -9.29 55.93 9.80
C PRO A 615 -9.57 56.27 8.28
N ARG A 616 -10.38 55.42 7.62
CA ARG A 616 -11.66 55.70 6.88
C ARG A 616 -11.87 56.73 5.72
N ASP A 617 -12.40 56.19 4.60
CA ASP A 617 -13.72 56.47 3.96
C ASP A 617 -14.06 57.60 2.91
N LEU A 618 -14.93 57.18 1.94
CA LEU A 618 -16.03 57.87 1.20
C LEU A 618 -15.87 58.65 -0.16
N GLU A 619 -16.19 57.94 -1.27
CA GLU A 619 -17.39 58.09 -2.17
C GLU A 619 -17.59 59.10 -3.34
N ASN A 620 -18.36 58.63 -4.36
CA ASN A 620 -19.09 59.30 -5.49
C ASN A 620 -18.30 59.93 -6.67
N GLY A 621 -18.77 59.97 -7.95
CA GLY A 621 -19.99 59.46 -8.66
C GLY A 621 -20.32 60.33 -9.92
N THR A 622 -21.04 59.96 -11.00
CA THR A 622 -21.67 58.70 -11.53
C THR A 622 -21.84 58.74 -13.09
N ASP A 623 -22.33 57.64 -13.69
CA ASP A 623 -23.11 57.47 -14.95
C ASP A 623 -22.61 57.82 -16.38
N ARG A 624 -22.67 56.81 -17.28
CA ARG A 624 -23.69 56.70 -18.36
C ARG A 624 -23.73 55.29 -19.00
N ASN A 625 -24.93 54.81 -19.34
CA ASN A 625 -25.26 53.46 -19.87
C ASN A 625 -26.74 53.47 -20.38
N PRO A 626 -27.38 52.37 -20.85
CA PRO A 626 -26.90 51.15 -21.53
C PRO A 626 -27.29 51.26 -23.04
N PRO A 627 -28.01 50.37 -23.80
CA PRO A 627 -28.58 49.01 -23.63
C PRO A 627 -27.92 47.94 -24.58
N ARG A 628 -28.22 46.63 -24.62
CA ARG A 628 -29.01 45.68 -23.78
C ARG A 628 -28.57 44.24 -24.07
N GLN A 629 -28.41 43.41 -23.03
CA GLN A 629 -28.98 42.06 -22.94
C GLN A 629 -29.19 41.71 -21.45
N SER A 630 -29.97 40.68 -21.15
CA SER A 630 -30.48 40.34 -19.81
C SER A 630 -29.36 39.90 -18.85
N ALA A 631 -29.23 40.41 -17.62
CA ALA A 631 -30.16 40.29 -16.48
C ALA A 631 -30.39 38.80 -16.11
N SER A 632 -30.17 38.26 -14.91
CA SER A 632 -29.73 38.67 -13.55
C SER A 632 -30.52 37.78 -12.57
N ILE A 633 -30.15 37.74 -11.29
CA ILE A 633 -30.98 37.24 -10.16
C ILE A 633 -31.03 35.68 -10.05
N PRO A 634 -30.94 35.11 -8.82
CA PRO A 634 -29.77 34.26 -8.55
C PRO A 634 -30.06 33.00 -7.67
N SER A 635 -28.99 32.46 -7.08
CA SER A 635 -29.01 31.81 -5.75
C SER A 635 -29.97 30.63 -5.52
N PHE A 636 -30.21 29.80 -6.54
CA PHE A 636 -30.72 28.44 -6.30
C PHE A 636 -29.85 27.34 -6.93
N LEU A 637 -29.40 27.48 -8.19
CA LEU A 637 -28.66 26.39 -8.86
C LEU A 637 -27.19 26.25 -8.48
N PHE A 638 -26.45 27.33 -8.22
CA PHE A 638 -25.11 27.21 -7.61
C PHE A 638 -25.18 26.70 -6.17
N ILE A 639 -26.31 26.94 -5.48
CA ILE A 639 -26.55 26.40 -4.14
C ILE A 639 -27.01 24.95 -4.22
N THR A 640 -27.78 24.50 -5.23
CA THR A 640 -28.07 23.06 -5.39
C THR A 640 -26.92 22.27 -5.99
N PHE A 641 -26.00 22.85 -6.76
CA PHE A 641 -24.78 22.15 -7.19
C PHE A 641 -23.78 22.02 -6.03
N ALA A 642 -23.55 23.10 -5.27
CA ALA A 642 -22.78 23.03 -4.03
C ALA A 642 -23.45 22.14 -2.96
N LEU A 643 -24.80 22.14 -2.85
CA LEU A 643 -25.50 21.19 -1.98
C LEU A 643 -25.43 19.77 -2.53
N PHE A 644 -25.47 19.52 -3.85
CA PHE A 644 -25.32 18.16 -4.38
C PHE A 644 -24.00 17.54 -3.94
N LEU A 645 -22.91 18.34 -3.97
CA LEU A 645 -21.57 18.01 -3.44
C LEU A 645 -21.45 18.06 -1.89
N LEU A 646 -22.49 18.48 -1.17
CA LEU A 646 -22.53 18.57 0.31
C LEU A 646 -23.67 17.76 0.95
N THR A 647 -24.52 17.09 0.17
CA THR A 647 -25.61 16.22 0.62
C THR A 647 -25.46 14.77 0.14
N HIS A 648 -24.69 14.52 -0.93
CA HIS A 648 -24.19 13.18 -1.27
C HIS A 648 -22.79 13.03 -0.69
N GLY A 649 -22.72 12.79 0.62
CA GLY A 649 -21.46 12.72 1.34
C GLY A 649 -20.86 11.31 1.34
N HIS A 650 -19.78 11.10 0.61
CA HIS A 650 -18.84 10.00 0.83
C HIS A 650 -17.43 10.55 1.01
N GLY A 651 -17.06 10.84 2.27
CA GLY A 651 -15.68 11.15 2.64
C GLY A 651 -14.74 9.94 2.52
N GLU A 652 -15.31 8.74 2.46
CA GLU A 652 -14.63 7.46 2.21
C GLU A 652 -14.09 7.43 0.77
N ASP A 653 -14.95 7.68 -0.21
CA ASP A 653 -14.62 7.67 -1.64
C ASP A 653 -13.49 8.63 -2.00
N ALA A 654 -13.48 9.87 -1.49
CA ALA A 654 -12.44 10.84 -1.83
C ALA A 654 -11.02 10.35 -1.49
N SER A 655 -10.87 9.51 -0.46
CA SER A 655 -9.60 8.88 -0.09
C SER A 655 -9.26 7.66 -0.97
N LEU A 656 -10.25 6.83 -1.26
CA LEU A 656 -10.12 5.64 -2.12
C LEU A 656 -9.85 6.02 -3.58
N ILE A 657 -10.56 7.01 -4.10
CA ILE A 657 -10.38 7.57 -5.44
C ILE A 657 -9.02 8.26 -5.56
N ARG A 658 -8.58 9.06 -4.57
CA ARG A 658 -7.22 9.63 -4.57
C ARG A 658 -6.15 8.54 -4.56
N TYR A 659 -6.35 7.45 -3.80
CA TYR A 659 -5.46 6.28 -3.81
C TYR A 659 -5.45 5.56 -5.17
N GLN A 660 -6.62 5.31 -5.78
CA GLN A 660 -6.74 4.73 -7.13
C GLN A 660 -6.07 5.61 -8.20
N TYR A 661 -6.29 6.92 -8.17
CA TYR A 661 -5.67 7.88 -9.08
C TYR A 661 -4.15 7.93 -8.88
N THR A 662 -3.67 7.86 -7.64
CA THR A 662 -2.22 7.82 -7.32
C THR A 662 -1.58 6.51 -7.80
N ASN A 663 -2.26 5.37 -7.63
CA ASN A 663 -1.81 4.09 -8.17
C ASN A 663 -1.82 4.07 -9.71
N GLY A 664 -2.84 4.66 -10.33
CA GLY A 664 -2.90 4.87 -11.78
C GLY A 664 -1.74 5.76 -12.27
N LEU A 665 -1.41 6.82 -11.53
CA LEU A 665 -0.26 7.68 -11.81
C LEU A 665 1.06 6.92 -11.69
N HIS A 666 1.26 6.09 -10.66
CA HIS A 666 2.46 5.25 -10.55
C HIS A 666 2.56 4.22 -11.68
N SER A 667 1.44 3.55 -12.02
CA SER A 667 1.38 2.61 -13.14
C SER A 667 1.74 3.28 -14.46
N LEU A 668 1.12 4.42 -14.78
CA LEU A 668 1.43 5.18 -16.00
C LEU A 668 2.89 5.67 -16.03
N ASN A 669 3.44 6.17 -14.92
CA ASN A 669 4.86 6.58 -14.87
C ASN A 669 5.81 5.39 -15.10
N HIS A 670 5.51 4.20 -14.55
CA HIS A 670 6.29 2.99 -14.81
C HIS A 670 6.14 2.53 -16.27
N GLN A 671 4.92 2.53 -16.81
CA GLN A 671 4.65 2.19 -18.21
C GLN A 671 5.41 3.12 -19.16
N LEU A 672 5.36 4.44 -18.92
CA LEU A 672 6.13 5.44 -19.64
C LEU A 672 7.63 5.19 -19.52
N SER A 673 8.18 5.06 -18.31
CA SER A 673 9.62 4.88 -18.11
C SER A 673 10.15 3.63 -18.82
N ASN A 674 9.42 2.51 -18.76
CA ASN A 674 9.80 1.27 -19.43
C ASN A 674 9.70 1.40 -20.98
N TYR A 675 8.72 2.16 -21.46
CA TYR A 675 8.50 2.43 -22.88
C TYR A 675 9.52 3.41 -23.48
N SER A 676 9.80 4.53 -22.79
CA SER A 676 10.88 5.46 -23.12
C SER A 676 12.23 4.76 -23.11
N ALA A 677 12.47 3.83 -22.19
CA ALA A 677 13.71 3.04 -22.18
C ALA A 677 13.86 2.17 -23.44
N TRP A 678 12.79 1.50 -23.88
CA TRP A 678 12.74 0.74 -25.13
C TRP A 678 12.93 1.64 -26.36
N LEU A 679 12.21 2.77 -26.43
CA LEU A 679 12.24 3.72 -27.54
C LEU A 679 13.63 4.35 -27.74
N ASN A 680 14.37 4.58 -26.65
CA ASN A 680 15.75 5.05 -26.67
C ASN A 680 16.81 3.94 -26.84
N GLY A 681 16.41 2.68 -27.06
CA GLY A 681 17.33 1.55 -27.26
C GLY A 681 18.14 1.16 -26.01
N THR A 682 17.64 1.49 -24.82
CA THR A 682 18.25 1.13 -23.53
C THR A 682 17.60 -0.12 -22.93
N SER A 683 18.15 -0.64 -21.83
CA SER A 683 17.62 -1.84 -21.19
C SER A 683 16.18 -1.62 -20.72
N SER A 684 15.24 -2.43 -21.22
CA SER A 684 13.81 -2.32 -21.00
C SER A 684 13.19 -3.71 -20.92
N ASN A 685 12.13 -3.85 -20.12
CA ASN A 685 11.30 -5.05 -20.07
C ASN A 685 10.11 -4.98 -21.04
N PHE A 686 10.01 -3.92 -21.85
CA PHE A 686 8.98 -3.76 -22.88
C PHE A 686 9.49 -4.18 -24.26
N SER A 687 8.63 -4.83 -25.04
CA SER A 687 8.83 -5.14 -26.45
C SER A 687 7.51 -4.98 -27.20
N LEU A 688 7.52 -4.35 -28.38
CA LEU A 688 6.33 -4.35 -29.24
C LEU A 688 5.89 -5.80 -29.57
N PRO A 689 4.58 -6.09 -29.53
CA PRO A 689 4.06 -7.39 -29.94
C PRO A 689 4.33 -7.62 -31.44
N VAL A 690 4.52 -8.88 -31.81
CA VAL A 690 4.68 -9.28 -33.21
C VAL A 690 3.29 -9.32 -33.87
N GLU A 691 3.13 -8.55 -34.94
CA GLU A 691 1.95 -8.59 -35.80
C GLU A 691 1.73 -10.00 -36.39
N ASP A 692 0.48 -10.46 -36.39
CA ASP A 692 0.09 -11.62 -37.18
C ASP A 692 0.18 -11.28 -38.68
N PRO A 693 0.99 -11.99 -39.49
CA PRO A 693 1.18 -11.68 -40.90
C PRO A 693 -0.07 -11.92 -41.76
N ASN A 694 -1.08 -12.61 -41.25
CA ASN A 694 -2.32 -12.92 -41.97
C ASN A 694 -3.39 -11.81 -41.82
N THR A 695 -3.30 -11.00 -40.76
CA THR A 695 -4.25 -9.93 -40.42
C THR A 695 -4.34 -8.87 -41.51
N MET A 696 -3.22 -8.25 -41.90
CA MET A 696 -3.25 -7.17 -42.91
C MET A 696 -3.70 -7.62 -44.31
N PRO A 697 -3.28 -8.80 -44.82
CA PRO A 697 -3.86 -9.37 -46.04
C PRO A 697 -5.37 -9.57 -45.97
N LEU A 698 -5.91 -10.06 -44.84
CA LEU A 698 -7.35 -10.22 -44.66
C LEU A 698 -8.07 -8.87 -44.66
N VAL A 699 -7.57 -7.87 -43.93
CA VAL A 699 -8.11 -6.50 -43.93
C VAL A 699 -8.13 -5.91 -45.33
N GLN A 700 -7.05 -6.07 -46.10
CA GLN A 700 -6.92 -5.57 -47.48
C GLN A 700 -7.91 -6.21 -48.48
N ALA A 701 -8.56 -7.31 -48.13
CA ALA A 701 -9.60 -7.91 -48.96
C ALA A 701 -11.00 -7.29 -48.77
N PHE A 702 -11.19 -6.48 -47.73
CA PHE A 702 -12.42 -5.74 -47.42
C PHE A 702 -12.21 -4.22 -47.44
N LEU A 703 -11.00 -3.73 -47.11
CA LEU A 703 -10.66 -2.31 -47.03
C LEU A 703 -9.55 -1.92 -48.01
N GLY A 704 -9.87 -1.05 -48.95
CA GLY A 704 -8.90 -0.47 -49.89
C GLY A 704 -8.16 0.73 -49.30
N PHE A 705 -6.97 0.52 -48.73
CA PHE A 705 -6.11 1.62 -48.25
C PHE A 705 -5.71 2.57 -49.38
N GLY A 706 -5.81 3.88 -49.12
CA GLY A 706 -5.54 4.93 -50.11
C GLY A 706 -4.05 5.13 -50.39
N PRO A 707 -3.68 5.59 -51.60
CA PRO A 707 -2.37 6.18 -51.82
C PRO A 707 -2.25 7.51 -51.08
N GLU A 708 -1.01 7.94 -50.83
CA GLU A 708 -0.72 9.31 -50.36
C GLU A 708 -1.15 10.32 -51.45
N LEU A 709 -1.97 11.30 -51.08
CA LEU A 709 -2.59 12.24 -52.03
C LEU A 709 -1.61 13.34 -52.48
N ASP A 710 -1.80 13.85 -53.69
CA ASP A 710 -1.23 15.14 -54.08
C ASP A 710 -2.01 16.27 -53.39
N PRO A 711 -1.42 17.03 -52.45
CA PRO A 711 -2.11 18.08 -51.70
C PRO A 711 -2.61 19.24 -52.58
N ASN A 712 -2.18 19.31 -53.85
CA ASN A 712 -2.67 20.29 -54.82
C ASN A 712 -3.96 19.83 -55.56
N GLN A 713 -4.30 18.54 -55.49
CA GLN A 713 -5.43 17.92 -56.21
C GLN A 713 -6.54 17.43 -55.27
N GLY A 714 -6.20 17.10 -54.03
CA GLY A 714 -7.17 16.69 -53.01
C GLY A 714 -6.53 16.52 -51.64
N SER A 715 -7.37 16.41 -50.62
CA SER A 715 -6.95 16.23 -49.22
C SER A 715 -8.01 15.47 -48.43
N TYR A 716 -7.58 14.86 -47.34
CA TYR A 716 -8.47 14.44 -46.25
C TYR A 716 -8.75 15.63 -45.33
N TYR A 717 -9.75 15.49 -44.45
CA TYR A 717 -9.90 16.33 -43.27
C TYR A 717 -8.96 15.78 -42.19
N SER A 718 -8.12 16.62 -41.57
CA SER A 718 -7.05 16.16 -40.68
C SER A 718 -7.53 15.85 -39.26
N ASN A 719 -8.43 16.67 -38.72
CA ASN A 719 -9.07 16.48 -37.42
C ASN A 719 -10.43 15.76 -37.58
N ILE A 720 -10.48 14.45 -37.34
CA ILE A 720 -11.72 13.64 -37.49
C ILE A 720 -12.71 13.76 -36.31
N THR A 721 -12.44 14.63 -35.33
CA THR A 721 -13.26 14.78 -34.12
C THR A 721 -14.72 15.02 -34.45
N GLY A 722 -15.63 14.26 -33.84
CA GLY A 722 -17.06 14.37 -34.07
C GLY A 722 -17.80 13.04 -33.92
N PHE A 723 -19.00 12.99 -34.49
CA PHE A 723 -19.86 11.80 -34.47
C PHE A 723 -20.06 11.26 -35.90
N TRP A 724 -19.92 9.94 -36.06
CA TRP A 724 -20.05 9.27 -37.34
C TRP A 724 -21.11 8.17 -37.26
N HIS A 725 -21.84 7.91 -38.34
CA HIS A 725 -22.83 6.84 -38.40
C HIS A 725 -22.68 6.00 -39.69
N GLY A 726 -22.80 4.68 -39.58
CA GLY A 726 -22.52 3.75 -40.68
C GLY A 726 -23.38 2.48 -40.69
N ASP A 727 -23.21 1.70 -41.76
CA ASP A 727 -23.75 0.34 -41.91
C ASP A 727 -22.71 -0.69 -41.48
N LEU A 728 -23.16 -1.79 -40.87
CA LEU A 728 -22.35 -2.96 -40.53
C LEU A 728 -22.79 -4.18 -41.33
N HIS A 729 -21.81 -4.97 -41.79
CA HIS A 729 -22.04 -6.29 -42.38
C HIS A 729 -21.17 -7.34 -41.65
N PHE A 730 -21.82 -8.32 -41.02
CA PHE A 730 -21.16 -9.33 -40.18
C PHE A 730 -20.68 -10.53 -40.99
N HIS A 731 -19.44 -10.96 -40.74
CA HIS A 731 -18.80 -12.13 -41.31
C HIS A 731 -18.29 -13.07 -40.21
N ASN A 732 -18.87 -14.26 -40.11
CA ASN A 732 -18.45 -15.29 -39.17
C ASN A 732 -17.32 -16.13 -39.78
N LEU A 733 -16.06 -15.80 -39.47
CA LEU A 733 -14.91 -16.47 -40.05
C LEU A 733 -14.80 -17.94 -39.60
N THR A 734 -15.33 -18.30 -38.42
CA THR A 734 -15.37 -19.71 -37.96
C THR A 734 -16.43 -20.55 -38.69
N SER A 735 -17.38 -19.94 -39.40
CA SER A 735 -18.50 -20.65 -40.04
C SER A 735 -19.04 -19.93 -41.28
N LEU A 736 -18.19 -19.85 -42.32
CA LEU A 736 -18.50 -19.23 -43.60
C LEU A 736 -19.73 -19.85 -44.30
N ASN A 737 -20.63 -19.01 -44.79
CA ASN A 737 -21.77 -19.42 -45.62
C ASN A 737 -21.34 -19.82 -47.04
N ALA A 738 -22.24 -20.40 -47.85
CA ALA A 738 -21.90 -20.94 -49.16
C ALA A 738 -21.36 -19.92 -50.19
N SER A 739 -21.62 -18.62 -50.02
CA SER A 739 -21.09 -17.53 -50.84
C SER A 739 -19.70 -17.08 -50.36
N GLU A 740 -19.54 -16.92 -49.04
CA GLU A 740 -18.26 -16.62 -48.39
C GLU A 740 -17.24 -17.75 -48.60
N ALA A 741 -17.70 -19.00 -48.52
CA ALA A 741 -16.93 -20.21 -48.78
C ALA A 741 -16.39 -20.32 -50.23
N ALA A 742 -16.86 -19.47 -51.14
CA ALA A 742 -16.39 -19.32 -52.52
C ALA A 742 -15.67 -17.97 -52.78
N SER A 743 -15.54 -17.11 -51.77
CA SER A 743 -14.95 -15.77 -51.90
C SER A 743 -13.41 -15.81 -51.86
N PRO A 744 -12.70 -14.91 -52.60
CA PRO A 744 -11.24 -14.96 -52.70
C PRO A 744 -10.50 -14.87 -51.35
N TRP A 745 -11.05 -14.14 -50.40
CA TRP A 745 -10.47 -13.91 -49.07
C TRP A 745 -10.55 -15.12 -48.13
N ARG A 746 -11.29 -16.18 -48.48
CA ARG A 746 -11.47 -17.38 -47.65
C ARG A 746 -10.15 -17.93 -47.09
N HIS A 747 -9.12 -18.04 -47.94
CA HIS A 747 -7.84 -18.62 -47.54
C HIS A 747 -7.10 -17.76 -46.50
N LEU A 748 -7.34 -16.45 -46.50
CA LEU A 748 -6.81 -15.50 -45.53
C LEU A 748 -7.57 -15.59 -44.20
N SER A 749 -8.91 -15.72 -44.25
CA SER A 749 -9.70 -15.94 -43.03
C SER A 749 -9.40 -17.30 -42.39
N GLU A 750 -9.21 -18.35 -43.19
CA GLU A 750 -8.79 -19.68 -42.69
C GLU A 750 -7.41 -19.62 -42.01
N GLN A 751 -6.46 -18.86 -42.56
CA GLN A 751 -5.13 -18.64 -41.95
C GLN A 751 -5.21 -17.80 -40.67
N PHE A 752 -5.98 -16.72 -40.70
CA PHE A 752 -6.15 -15.78 -39.58
C PHE A 752 -6.74 -16.46 -38.33
N ILE A 753 -7.65 -17.45 -38.49
CA ILE A 753 -8.26 -18.17 -37.36
C ILE A 753 -7.51 -19.43 -36.91
N LEU A 754 -6.38 -19.79 -37.52
CA LEU A 754 -5.57 -20.95 -37.07
C LEU A 754 -5.16 -20.93 -35.59
N PRO A 755 -4.80 -19.80 -34.96
CA PRO A 755 -4.49 -19.76 -33.52
C PRO A 755 -5.72 -19.65 -32.62
N THR A 756 -6.94 -19.51 -33.18
CA THR A 756 -8.16 -19.29 -32.40
C THR A 756 -8.60 -20.57 -31.67
N ASN A 757 -8.71 -20.51 -30.34
CA ASN A 757 -9.28 -21.61 -29.56
C ASN A 757 -10.80 -21.67 -29.75
N LEU A 758 -11.25 -22.38 -30.79
CA LEU A 758 -12.66 -22.53 -31.16
C LEU A 758 -13.56 -23.06 -30.03
N SER A 759 -13.00 -23.77 -29.04
CA SER A 759 -13.76 -24.24 -27.86
C SER A 759 -14.03 -23.14 -26.82
N ALA A 760 -13.26 -22.05 -26.82
CA ALA A 760 -13.46 -20.90 -25.93
C ALA A 760 -14.38 -19.82 -26.54
N VAL A 761 -14.48 -19.75 -27.88
CA VAL A 761 -15.26 -18.71 -28.59
C VAL A 761 -16.68 -18.53 -28.02
N PRO A 762 -17.49 -19.58 -27.72
CA PRO A 762 -18.83 -19.39 -27.17
C PRO A 762 -18.89 -18.67 -25.81
N GLU A 763 -17.84 -18.73 -25.00
CA GLU A 763 -17.73 -17.97 -23.75
C GLU A 763 -17.25 -16.54 -24.01
N LEU A 764 -16.36 -16.36 -24.98
CA LEU A 764 -15.78 -15.05 -25.29
C LEU A 764 -16.79 -14.08 -25.94
N LEU A 765 -17.71 -14.60 -26.76
CA LEU A 765 -18.72 -13.80 -27.48
C LEU A 765 -19.60 -12.94 -26.57
N GLY A 766 -19.88 -13.38 -25.34
CA GLY A 766 -20.87 -12.75 -24.46
C GLY A 766 -22.33 -12.96 -24.94
N PRO A 767 -23.32 -12.28 -24.34
CA PRO A 767 -24.73 -12.42 -24.67
C PRO A 767 -25.18 -11.61 -25.91
N TRP A 768 -24.28 -10.83 -26.53
CA TRP A 768 -24.61 -9.96 -27.66
C TRP A 768 -24.98 -10.72 -28.94
N ASN A 769 -25.93 -10.20 -29.72
CA ASN A 769 -26.38 -10.82 -30.97
C ASN A 769 -25.63 -10.27 -32.20
N TRP A 770 -24.38 -10.68 -32.32
CA TRP A 770 -23.44 -10.32 -33.39
C TRP A 770 -24.03 -10.38 -34.82
N THR A 771 -24.91 -11.36 -35.10
CA THR A 771 -25.50 -11.54 -36.44
C THR A 771 -26.62 -10.56 -36.80
N ARG A 772 -27.19 -9.82 -35.85
CA ARG A 772 -28.22 -8.80 -36.12
C ARG A 772 -27.66 -7.38 -36.18
N SER A 773 -26.51 -7.11 -35.57
CA SER A 773 -25.91 -5.77 -35.54
C SER A 773 -25.65 -5.25 -36.96
N ASN A 774 -26.36 -4.18 -37.33
CA ASN A 774 -26.36 -3.64 -38.70
C ASN A 774 -26.07 -2.14 -38.77
N LYS A 775 -25.92 -1.47 -37.62
CA LYS A 775 -25.57 -0.06 -37.49
C LYS A 775 -24.39 0.15 -36.56
N LEU A 776 -23.56 1.10 -36.93
CA LEU A 776 -22.45 1.62 -36.15
C LEU A 776 -22.69 3.10 -35.89
N ALA A 777 -22.54 3.53 -34.64
CA ALA A 777 -22.18 4.90 -34.31
C ALA A 777 -20.71 4.95 -33.84
N VAL A 778 -20.02 6.04 -34.14
CA VAL A 778 -18.66 6.30 -33.68
C VAL A 778 -18.61 7.69 -33.06
N SER A 779 -18.13 7.79 -31.83
CA SER A 779 -17.68 9.06 -31.25
C SER A 779 -16.17 9.04 -31.21
N VAL A 780 -15.50 10.08 -31.73
CA VAL A 780 -14.03 10.14 -31.79
C VAL A 780 -13.52 11.53 -31.42
N GLY A 781 -12.44 11.57 -30.65
CA GLY A 781 -11.57 12.73 -30.47
C GLY A 781 -10.21 12.50 -31.13
N ASP A 782 -9.83 13.39 -32.03
CA ASP A 782 -8.53 13.41 -32.71
C ASP A 782 -7.59 14.41 -32.00
N LYS A 783 -6.35 13.98 -31.74
CA LYS A 783 -5.31 14.81 -31.14
C LYS A 783 -4.02 14.72 -31.94
N LEU A 784 -3.78 15.76 -32.75
CA LEU A 784 -2.51 15.99 -33.43
C LEU A 784 -1.34 16.09 -32.44
N ILE A 785 -0.30 15.28 -32.63
CA ILE A 785 0.93 15.35 -31.83
C ILE A 785 2.05 16.02 -32.65
N PRO A 786 2.58 17.19 -32.22
CA PRO A 786 3.71 17.81 -32.90
C PRO A 786 5.02 17.08 -32.54
N LEU A 787 5.65 16.43 -33.52
CA LEU A 787 6.90 15.70 -33.31
C LEU A 787 8.10 16.55 -33.77
N GLU A 788 8.95 16.99 -32.85
CA GLU A 788 10.22 17.65 -33.19
C GLU A 788 11.29 16.62 -33.56
N ARG A 789 11.83 16.72 -34.78
CA ARG A 789 12.86 15.82 -35.28
C ARG A 789 13.77 16.56 -36.26
N ASP A 790 15.08 16.38 -36.12
CA ASP A 790 16.12 17.00 -36.98
C ASP A 790 16.02 18.54 -37.13
N GLY A 791 15.36 19.22 -36.17
CA GLY A 791 15.13 20.67 -36.18
C GLY A 791 13.84 21.11 -36.90
N ALA A 792 12.96 20.19 -37.28
CA ALA A 792 11.67 20.47 -37.90
C ALA A 792 10.51 19.81 -37.11
N THR A 793 9.32 20.41 -37.17
CA THR A 793 8.10 19.83 -36.59
C THR A 793 7.35 19.02 -37.64
N HIS A 794 7.26 17.71 -37.45
CA HIS A 794 6.47 16.81 -38.28
C HIS A 794 5.03 16.68 -37.73
N LYS A 795 4.05 16.68 -38.64
CA LYS A 795 2.60 16.68 -38.37
C LYS A 795 1.89 15.65 -39.28
N ASN A 796 2.31 14.39 -39.20
CA ASN A 796 1.78 13.31 -40.05
C ASN A 796 0.92 12.29 -39.28
N ILE A 797 0.87 12.38 -37.95
CA ILE A 797 0.20 11.43 -37.06
C ILE A 797 -0.59 12.19 -35.99
N ALA A 798 -1.80 11.72 -35.75
CA ALA A 798 -2.60 12.03 -34.58
C ALA A 798 -2.86 10.77 -33.75
N ILE A 799 -3.03 10.95 -32.44
CA ILE A 799 -3.59 9.93 -31.55
C ILE A 799 -5.10 10.12 -31.52
N ILE A 800 -5.86 9.05 -31.72
CA ILE A 800 -7.32 9.07 -31.65
C ILE A 800 -7.82 8.22 -30.48
N HIS A 801 -8.92 8.64 -29.88
CA HIS A 801 -9.60 7.96 -28.78
C HIS A 801 -11.11 8.11 -28.97
N GLY A 802 -11.90 7.14 -28.55
CA GLY A 802 -13.34 7.20 -28.79
C GLY A 802 -14.11 5.94 -28.42
N ARG A 803 -15.32 5.83 -28.96
CA ARG A 803 -16.23 4.70 -28.79
C ARG A 803 -16.84 4.26 -30.13
N LEU A 804 -17.01 2.96 -30.28
CA LEU A 804 -17.82 2.28 -31.29
C LEU A 804 -19.06 1.72 -30.59
N ASP A 805 -20.25 2.20 -30.97
CA ASP A 805 -21.52 1.69 -30.47
C ASP A 805 -22.21 0.88 -31.59
N LEU A 806 -22.46 -0.40 -31.33
CA LEU A 806 -23.07 -1.33 -32.28
C LEU A 806 -24.53 -1.58 -31.86
N SER A 807 -25.49 -1.20 -32.70
CA SER A 807 -26.92 -1.35 -32.40
C SER A 807 -27.52 -2.62 -33.03
N ASP A 808 -28.37 -3.33 -32.30
CA ASP A 808 -29.22 -4.43 -32.79
C ASP A 808 -30.62 -3.86 -33.13
N PRO A 809 -31.11 -3.94 -34.38
CA PRO A 809 -32.40 -3.34 -34.77
C PRO A 809 -33.62 -4.01 -34.14
N GLU A 810 -33.47 -5.16 -33.48
CA GLU A 810 -34.52 -5.84 -32.72
C GLU A 810 -34.35 -5.74 -31.19
N SER A 811 -33.38 -4.95 -30.68
CA SER A 811 -33.25 -4.61 -29.26
C SER A 811 -33.26 -3.10 -28.98
N SER A 812 -33.34 -2.74 -27.70
CA SER A 812 -33.04 -1.41 -27.17
C SER A 812 -31.56 -1.22 -26.82
N ASP A 813 -30.80 -2.31 -26.82
CA ASP A 813 -29.47 -2.37 -26.22
C ASP A 813 -28.40 -2.20 -27.30
N GLU A 814 -27.26 -1.61 -26.91
CA GLU A 814 -26.14 -1.35 -27.79
C GLU A 814 -24.86 -1.95 -27.20
N LEU A 815 -24.07 -2.65 -28.00
CA LEU A 815 -22.75 -3.12 -27.58
C LEU A 815 -21.76 -1.96 -27.69
N ARG A 816 -21.15 -1.60 -26.56
CA ARG A 816 -20.18 -0.51 -26.44
C ARG A 816 -18.75 -1.05 -26.48
N LEU A 817 -17.94 -0.55 -27.40
CA LEU A 817 -16.49 -0.79 -27.44
C LEU A 817 -15.75 0.55 -27.39
N ASP A 818 -14.97 0.81 -26.33
CA ASP A 818 -14.08 1.96 -26.31
C ASP A 818 -12.81 1.62 -27.14
N PHE A 819 -12.23 2.61 -27.83
CA PHE A 819 -11.09 2.41 -28.74
C PHE A 819 -10.00 3.46 -28.60
N GLU A 820 -8.76 3.05 -28.90
CA GLU A 820 -7.59 3.92 -29.02
C GLU A 820 -6.80 3.59 -30.28
N GLY A 821 -6.23 4.61 -30.94
CA GLY A 821 -5.61 4.41 -32.25
C GLY A 821 -4.67 5.51 -32.73
N ILE A 822 -4.13 5.26 -33.92
CA ILE A 822 -3.30 6.14 -34.72
C ILE A 822 -4.08 6.55 -35.97
N HIS A 823 -4.19 7.85 -36.22
CA HIS A 823 -4.65 8.41 -37.49
C HIS A 823 -3.43 8.95 -38.27
N VAL A 824 -3.20 8.40 -39.46
CA VAL A 824 -2.12 8.77 -40.37
C VAL A 824 -2.63 9.80 -41.38
N LEU A 825 -2.26 11.06 -41.18
CA LEU A 825 -2.86 12.20 -41.86
C LEU A 825 -2.53 12.27 -43.37
N SER A 826 -1.36 11.76 -43.79
CA SER A 826 -0.98 11.80 -45.21
C SER A 826 -1.68 10.76 -46.09
N THR A 827 -2.31 9.75 -45.48
CA THR A 827 -3.12 8.74 -46.18
C THR A 827 -4.57 8.66 -45.70
N GLY A 828 -4.97 9.44 -44.69
CA GLY A 828 -6.32 9.40 -44.10
C GLY A 828 -6.64 8.03 -43.49
N THR A 829 -5.65 7.32 -42.96
CA THR A 829 -5.77 5.91 -42.55
C THR A 829 -5.76 5.77 -41.03
N ILE A 830 -6.64 4.95 -40.49
CA ILE A 830 -6.83 4.71 -39.06
C ILE A 830 -6.41 3.28 -38.69
N TYR A 831 -5.65 3.15 -37.61
CA TYR A 831 -5.20 1.90 -37.01
C TYR A 831 -5.47 1.92 -35.50
N ALA A 832 -6.44 1.14 -35.02
CA ALA A 832 -6.90 1.19 -33.63
C ALA A 832 -7.08 -0.22 -33.00
N MET A 833 -7.00 -0.25 -31.67
CA MET A 833 -7.50 -1.36 -30.84
C MET A 833 -8.86 -0.96 -30.27
N ALA A 834 -9.75 -1.92 -30.06
CA ALA A 834 -11.02 -1.68 -29.37
C ALA A 834 -11.33 -2.83 -28.40
N GLU A 835 -11.88 -2.47 -27.25
CA GLU A 835 -12.24 -3.39 -26.17
C GLU A 835 -13.61 -3.01 -25.58
N SER A 836 -14.30 -3.96 -24.94
CA SER A 836 -15.54 -3.69 -24.22
C SER A 836 -15.32 -2.76 -23.02
N GLY A 837 -16.34 -1.94 -22.72
CA GLY A 837 -16.31 -0.97 -21.63
C GLY A 837 -15.80 -1.56 -20.31
N GLY A 838 -14.87 -0.86 -19.66
CA GLY A 838 -14.23 -1.30 -18.42
C GLY A 838 -13.01 -2.22 -18.58
N ARG A 839 -12.65 -2.65 -19.79
CA ARG A 839 -11.36 -3.36 -20.05
C ARG A 839 -10.27 -2.38 -20.51
N SER A 840 -9.10 -2.46 -19.89
CA SER A 840 -7.97 -1.58 -20.18
C SER A 840 -7.22 -1.98 -21.46
N MET A 841 -7.07 -1.04 -22.40
CA MET A 841 -6.15 -1.15 -23.53
C MET A 841 -4.75 -0.65 -23.16
N ASP A 842 -3.70 -1.25 -23.74
CA ASP A 842 -2.31 -0.79 -23.58
C ASP A 842 -1.83 -0.08 -24.84
N MET A 843 -1.96 1.25 -24.86
CA MET A 843 -1.62 2.09 -26.02
C MET A 843 -0.18 1.95 -26.51
N ARG A 844 0.74 1.41 -25.69
CA ARG A 844 2.13 1.12 -26.09
C ARG A 844 2.22 0.13 -27.25
N HIS A 845 1.16 -0.66 -27.49
CA HIS A 845 1.07 -1.61 -28.60
C HIS A 845 0.60 -0.99 -29.92
N LEU A 846 0.08 0.24 -29.96
CA LEU A 846 -0.39 0.88 -31.20
C LEU A 846 0.66 0.95 -32.33
N PRO A 847 1.98 1.14 -32.09
CA PRO A 847 2.99 1.12 -33.14
C PRO A 847 3.24 -0.27 -33.77
N ALA A 848 2.68 -1.35 -33.21
CA ALA A 848 2.69 -2.65 -33.88
C ALA A 848 1.75 -2.64 -35.09
N LEU A 849 0.53 -2.09 -34.92
CA LEU A 849 -0.56 -2.07 -35.92
C LEU A 849 -0.25 -1.28 -37.20
N VAL A 850 0.66 -0.31 -37.10
CA VAL A 850 0.96 0.59 -38.22
C VAL A 850 2.06 0.02 -39.14
N PRO A 851 2.03 0.36 -40.45
CA PRO A 851 3.13 0.08 -41.37
C PRO A 851 4.47 0.58 -40.82
N GLU A 852 5.54 -0.19 -41.05
CA GLU A 852 6.89 0.05 -40.51
C GLU A 852 7.40 1.50 -40.71
N ARG A 853 7.06 2.12 -41.85
CA ARG A 853 7.41 3.52 -42.17
C ARG A 853 6.87 4.56 -41.17
N PHE A 854 5.81 4.24 -40.43
CA PHE A 854 5.18 5.12 -39.43
C PHE A 854 5.46 4.69 -37.98
N ARG A 855 5.94 3.45 -37.76
CA ARG A 855 6.11 2.84 -36.42
C ARG A 855 6.87 3.71 -35.43
N ASN A 856 7.97 4.33 -35.84
CA ASN A 856 8.78 5.16 -34.96
C ASN A 856 8.01 6.45 -34.57
N ASP A 857 7.39 7.11 -35.53
CA ASP A 857 6.67 8.36 -35.30
C ASP A 857 5.41 8.10 -34.45
N SER A 858 4.71 6.97 -34.66
CA SER A 858 3.64 6.48 -33.77
C SER A 858 4.14 6.23 -32.35
N ALA A 859 5.36 5.70 -32.17
CA ALA A 859 5.91 5.42 -30.85
C ALA A 859 6.24 6.73 -30.09
N TYR A 860 6.80 7.74 -30.75
CA TYR A 860 6.98 9.06 -30.14
C TYR A 860 5.63 9.75 -29.87
N ALA A 861 4.62 9.56 -30.71
CA ALA A 861 3.27 10.09 -30.47
C ALA A 861 2.61 9.45 -29.23
N VAL A 862 2.74 8.12 -29.07
CA VAL A 862 2.29 7.39 -27.87
C VAL A 862 3.06 7.82 -26.62
N GLU A 863 4.38 7.99 -26.71
CA GLU A 863 5.19 8.47 -25.59
C GLU A 863 4.78 9.89 -25.13
N SER A 864 4.47 10.77 -26.09
CA SER A 864 3.97 12.12 -25.81
C SER A 864 2.55 12.13 -25.21
N GLU A 865 1.67 11.22 -25.64
CA GLU A 865 0.32 11.12 -25.06
C GLU A 865 0.34 10.49 -23.67
N LEU A 866 1.19 9.49 -23.41
CA LEU A 866 1.41 8.97 -22.05
C LEU A 866 1.87 10.08 -21.10
N LYS A 867 2.82 10.92 -21.52
CA LYS A 867 3.25 12.12 -20.77
C LYS A 867 2.07 13.07 -20.49
N ALA A 868 1.29 13.41 -21.51
CA ALA A 868 0.13 14.30 -21.36
C ALA A 868 -0.97 13.73 -20.43
N ARG A 869 -1.21 12.41 -20.47
CA ARG A 869 -2.14 11.71 -19.57
C ARG A 869 -1.64 11.71 -18.13
N ILE A 870 -0.34 11.45 -17.92
CA ILE A 870 0.33 11.54 -16.62
C ILE A 870 0.19 12.95 -16.03
N ASP A 871 0.44 13.99 -16.82
CA ASP A 871 0.42 15.37 -16.32
C ASP A 871 -1.01 15.86 -16.03
N LYS A 872 -1.99 15.50 -16.87
CA LYS A 872 -3.42 15.73 -16.58
C LYS A 872 -3.90 14.96 -15.33
N LEU A 873 -3.34 13.78 -15.06
CA LEU A 873 -3.66 12.99 -13.88
C LEU A 873 -3.05 13.59 -12.60
N LYS A 874 -1.81 14.11 -12.65
CA LYS A 874 -1.23 14.93 -11.57
C LYS A 874 -2.12 16.14 -11.27
N GLU A 875 -2.50 16.90 -12.31
CA GLU A 875 -3.36 18.08 -12.17
C GLU A 875 -4.66 17.77 -11.42
N LYS A 876 -5.34 16.65 -11.73
CA LYS A 876 -6.54 16.20 -10.98
C LYS A 876 -6.26 15.81 -9.52
N ILE A 877 -5.11 15.19 -9.23
CA ILE A 877 -4.71 14.81 -7.87
C ILE A 877 -4.36 16.05 -7.03
N ASP A 878 -3.67 17.02 -7.63
CA ASP A 878 -3.24 18.27 -7.00
C ASP A 878 -4.41 19.25 -6.80
N SER A 879 -5.35 19.33 -7.74
CA SER A 879 -6.56 20.15 -7.64
C SER A 879 -7.61 19.55 -6.68
N GLY A 880 -7.58 18.22 -6.48
CA GLY A 880 -8.65 17.47 -5.83
C GLY A 880 -9.93 17.36 -6.67
N SER A 881 -9.91 17.72 -7.94
CA SER A 881 -11.05 17.58 -8.86
C SER A 881 -11.16 16.15 -9.39
N PHE A 882 -11.59 15.25 -8.52
CA PHE A 882 -11.99 13.90 -8.89
C PHE A 882 -13.38 13.96 -9.51
N ASP A 883 -13.47 13.71 -10.82
CA ASP A 883 -14.75 13.58 -11.48
C ASP A 883 -15.40 12.28 -11.02
N GLN A 884 -16.47 12.41 -10.22
CA GLN A 884 -17.47 11.35 -10.09
C GLN A 884 -18.36 11.35 -11.34
N ASP A 885 -17.78 10.97 -12.48
CA ASP A 885 -18.55 10.16 -13.41
C ASP A 885 -18.91 8.89 -12.64
N PRO A 886 -20.20 8.57 -12.44
CA PRO A 886 -20.55 7.31 -11.84
C PRO A 886 -20.01 6.19 -12.74
N LEU A 887 -19.40 5.18 -12.14
CA LEU A 887 -19.49 3.84 -12.70
C LEU A 887 -20.95 3.41 -12.55
N GLU A 888 -21.82 3.96 -13.41
CA GLU A 888 -23.08 3.30 -13.74
C GLU A 888 -22.69 1.87 -14.11
N ALA A 889 -23.37 0.89 -13.50
CA ALA A 889 -23.23 -0.49 -13.95
C ALA A 889 -23.74 -0.49 -15.39
N ASP A 890 -22.82 -0.56 -16.36
CA ASP A 890 -23.15 -0.48 -17.76
C ASP A 890 -23.92 -1.76 -18.11
N ASP A 891 -25.26 -1.67 -18.09
CA ASP A 891 -26.20 -2.73 -18.48
C ASP A 891 -26.05 -3.12 -19.97
N SER A 892 -25.08 -2.54 -20.68
CA SER A 892 -24.70 -2.93 -22.04
C SER A 892 -24.21 -4.39 -22.10
N PRO A 893 -24.54 -5.13 -23.17
CA PRO A 893 -24.09 -6.53 -23.33
C PRO A 893 -22.56 -6.69 -23.48
N THR A 894 -21.86 -6.91 -22.36
CA THR A 894 -20.39 -7.08 -22.36
C THR A 894 -19.87 -8.31 -23.13
N THR A 895 -18.67 -8.19 -23.70
CA THR A 895 -17.96 -9.28 -24.40
C THR A 895 -16.53 -9.44 -23.89
N LYS A 896 -15.93 -10.63 -24.04
CA LYS A 896 -14.49 -10.88 -23.81
C LYS A 896 -13.68 -10.93 -25.12
N CYS A 897 -14.32 -10.68 -26.26
CA CYS A 897 -13.62 -10.52 -27.53
C CYS A 897 -12.76 -9.24 -27.53
N SER A 898 -11.51 -9.36 -27.95
CA SER A 898 -10.62 -8.22 -28.23
C SER A 898 -10.64 -7.88 -29.71
N PHE A 899 -10.66 -6.59 -30.05
CA PHE A 899 -10.82 -6.13 -31.44
C PHE A 899 -9.68 -5.23 -31.92
N ARG A 900 -9.52 -5.23 -33.24
CA ARG A 900 -8.75 -4.24 -33.99
C ARG A 900 -9.66 -3.54 -34.99
N PHE A 901 -9.60 -2.22 -35.06
CA PHE A 901 -10.36 -1.42 -36.01
C PHE A 901 -9.39 -0.75 -37.00
N TYR A 902 -9.62 -1.00 -38.28
CA TYR A 902 -8.89 -0.38 -39.39
C TYR A 902 -9.88 0.41 -40.23
N ALA A 903 -9.56 1.66 -40.58
CA ALA A 903 -10.43 2.47 -41.43
C ALA A 903 -9.65 3.37 -42.38
N GLN A 904 -10.35 3.83 -43.41
CA GLN A 904 -9.82 4.68 -44.47
C GLN A 904 -10.83 5.79 -44.75
N LEU A 905 -10.40 7.05 -44.56
CA LEU A 905 -11.15 8.23 -44.99
C LEU A 905 -11.22 8.29 -46.51
N ASN A 906 -12.33 8.80 -47.04
CA ASN A 906 -12.48 9.13 -48.45
C ASN A 906 -11.80 10.46 -48.78
N ALA A 907 -11.12 10.50 -49.93
CA ALA A 907 -10.40 11.69 -50.39
C ALA A 907 -11.38 12.77 -50.87
N THR A 908 -11.21 14.01 -50.41
CA THR A 908 -11.97 15.16 -50.93
C THR A 908 -11.22 15.82 -52.08
N THR A 909 -11.96 16.46 -53.00
CA THR A 909 -11.41 17.24 -54.12
C THR A 909 -11.03 18.67 -53.73
N ILE A 910 -10.96 18.98 -52.43
CA ILE A 910 -10.54 20.29 -51.92
C ILE A 910 -9.01 20.25 -51.76
N PRO A 911 -8.25 21.20 -52.35
CA PRO A 911 -6.80 21.28 -52.17
C PRO A 911 -6.45 21.52 -50.71
N LYS A 912 -5.32 20.95 -50.25
CA LYS A 912 -4.92 20.98 -48.84
C LYS A 912 -4.93 22.39 -48.23
N GLN A 913 -4.42 23.41 -48.94
CA GLN A 913 -4.42 24.79 -48.44
C GLN A 913 -5.82 25.29 -48.03
N SER A 914 -6.87 24.88 -48.75
CA SER A 914 -8.26 25.25 -48.45
C SER A 914 -8.90 24.36 -47.38
N MET A 915 -8.31 23.19 -47.07
CA MET A 915 -8.64 22.41 -45.88
C MET A 915 -7.94 22.99 -44.64
N ASP A 916 -6.64 23.29 -44.71
CA ASP A 916 -5.88 23.95 -43.65
C ASP A 916 -6.54 25.30 -43.24
N GLU A 917 -7.11 26.04 -44.20
CA GLU A 917 -7.83 27.31 -44.00
C GLU A 917 -9.25 27.12 -43.42
N LEU A 918 -9.92 26.00 -43.72
CA LEU A 918 -11.22 25.62 -43.16
C LEU A 918 -11.07 25.10 -41.71
N GLU A 919 -10.12 24.21 -41.47
CA GLU A 919 -9.77 23.68 -40.15
C GLU A 919 -9.40 24.82 -39.21
N LYS A 920 -8.58 25.78 -39.69
CA LYS A 920 -8.25 26.97 -38.91
C LYS A 920 -9.46 27.83 -38.54
N GLU A 921 -10.44 28.01 -39.43
CA GLU A 921 -11.67 28.77 -39.11
C GLU A 921 -12.54 28.04 -38.08
N ILE A 922 -12.46 26.71 -38.00
CA ILE A 922 -13.18 25.90 -37.01
C ILE A 922 -12.49 26.00 -35.64
N ASP A 923 -11.16 26.01 -35.59
CA ASP A 923 -10.37 26.21 -34.36
C ASP A 923 -10.39 27.68 -33.86
N GLU A 924 -10.32 28.67 -34.78
CA GLU A 924 -10.32 30.11 -34.51
C GLU A 924 -11.42 30.84 -35.32
N PRO A 925 -12.70 30.80 -34.91
CA PRO A 925 -13.81 31.36 -35.71
C PRO A 925 -13.73 32.87 -35.96
N THR A 926 -13.32 33.26 -37.17
CA THR A 926 -13.26 34.66 -37.62
C THR A 926 -14.51 35.12 -38.38
N GLY A 927 -15.24 34.18 -39.01
CA GLY A 927 -16.42 34.46 -39.83
C GLY A 927 -16.08 34.94 -41.25
N VAL A 928 -14.92 34.53 -41.77
CA VAL A 928 -14.32 34.98 -43.03
C VAL A 928 -14.22 33.86 -44.07
N THR A 929 -14.35 32.57 -43.69
CA THR A 929 -14.16 31.46 -44.65
C THR A 929 -15.12 31.51 -45.84
N THR A 930 -14.58 31.23 -47.02
CA THR A 930 -15.35 31.05 -48.27
C THR A 930 -15.57 29.58 -48.63
N VAL A 931 -15.02 28.65 -47.84
CA VAL A 931 -15.06 27.20 -48.08
C VAL A 931 -16.16 26.58 -47.22
N ARG A 932 -17.00 25.73 -47.81
CA ARG A 932 -17.92 24.87 -47.04
C ARG A 932 -17.20 23.58 -46.67
N ALA A 933 -17.41 23.11 -45.44
CA ALA A 933 -16.96 21.78 -45.05
C ALA A 933 -17.52 20.70 -46.00
N PRO A 934 -16.68 19.79 -46.51
CA PRO A 934 -17.14 18.63 -47.25
C PRO A 934 -17.81 17.63 -46.30
N GLU A 935 -18.73 16.82 -46.82
CA GLU A 935 -19.21 15.64 -46.10
C GLU A 935 -18.05 14.66 -45.94
N MET A 936 -17.70 14.32 -44.71
CA MET A 936 -16.67 13.31 -44.44
C MET A 936 -17.27 11.92 -44.53
N ALA A 937 -16.54 10.99 -45.15
CA ALA A 937 -16.94 9.60 -45.23
C ALA A 937 -15.74 8.67 -44.99
N LEU A 938 -15.98 7.51 -44.39
CA LEU A 938 -15.01 6.43 -44.22
C LEU A 938 -15.60 5.06 -44.55
N GLU A 939 -14.72 4.12 -44.87
CA GLU A 939 -14.96 2.68 -44.84
C GLU A 939 -13.98 2.03 -43.86
N GLY A 940 -14.29 0.84 -43.36
CA GLY A 940 -13.45 0.17 -42.36
C GLY A 940 -13.74 -1.31 -42.13
N VAL A 941 -12.96 -1.90 -41.23
CA VAL A 941 -13.03 -3.30 -40.81
C VAL A 941 -12.78 -3.37 -39.30
N LEU A 942 -13.73 -3.98 -38.58
CA LEU A 942 -13.60 -4.30 -37.15
C LEU A 942 -13.40 -5.81 -37.02
N LEU A 943 -12.26 -6.25 -36.47
CA LEU A 943 -11.77 -7.62 -36.57
C LEU A 943 -11.41 -8.20 -35.20
N SER A 944 -11.85 -9.44 -34.89
CA SER A 944 -11.42 -10.17 -33.69
C SER A 944 -10.87 -11.56 -34.04
N GLN A 945 -9.60 -11.79 -33.71
CA GLN A 945 -8.96 -13.10 -33.86
C GLN A 945 -9.41 -14.09 -32.78
N SER A 946 -9.56 -13.61 -31.54
CA SER A 946 -9.98 -14.43 -30.39
C SER A 946 -11.38 -15.01 -30.56
N CYS A 947 -12.25 -14.32 -31.31
CA CYS A 947 -13.63 -14.74 -31.57
C CYS A 947 -13.91 -15.13 -33.03
N GLY A 948 -12.89 -15.11 -33.90
CA GLY A 948 -12.99 -15.53 -35.31
C GLY A 948 -14.07 -14.80 -36.11
N MET A 949 -14.12 -13.47 -36.01
CA MET A 949 -15.17 -12.64 -36.62
C MET A 949 -14.64 -11.34 -37.23
N LEU A 950 -15.40 -10.81 -38.18
CA LEU A 950 -15.14 -9.57 -38.89
C LEU A 950 -16.47 -8.82 -39.10
N TYR A 951 -16.49 -7.51 -38.86
CA TYR A 951 -17.47 -6.61 -39.47
C TYR A 951 -16.81 -5.79 -40.57
N GLU A 952 -17.47 -5.72 -41.72
CA GLU A 952 -17.22 -4.71 -42.74
C GLU A 952 -18.05 -3.47 -42.40
N VAL A 953 -17.41 -2.30 -42.41
CA VAL A 953 -17.97 -1.00 -42.00
C VAL A 953 -18.12 -0.13 -43.25
N LYS A 954 -19.36 0.23 -43.60
CA LYS A 954 -19.68 0.91 -44.88
C LYS A 954 -20.54 2.15 -44.70
N HIS A 955 -20.55 2.99 -45.74
CA HIS A 955 -21.32 4.24 -45.83
C HIS A 955 -21.21 5.11 -44.57
N THR A 956 -20.05 5.11 -43.89
CA THR A 956 -19.92 5.76 -42.59
C THR A 956 -19.65 7.24 -42.80
N ILE A 957 -20.63 8.08 -42.46
CA ILE A 957 -20.60 9.54 -42.68
C ILE A 957 -20.36 10.25 -41.34
N GLY A 958 -19.46 11.23 -41.35
CA GLY A 958 -19.09 12.04 -40.19
C GLY A 958 -19.80 13.39 -40.16
N VAL A 959 -20.21 13.81 -38.96
CA VAL A 959 -20.77 15.12 -38.64
C VAL A 959 -19.86 15.81 -37.61
N GLN A 960 -19.42 17.02 -37.98
CA GLN A 960 -18.70 17.99 -37.14
C GLN A 960 -19.68 19.03 -36.57
#